data_AF-A0AAU6HXI6-F1
#
_entry.id   AF-A0AAU6HXI6-F1
#
_cell.length_a   1.000
_cell.length_b   1.000
_cell.length_c   1.000
_cell.angle_alpha   90.00
_cell.angle_beta   90.00
_cell.angle_gamma   90.00
#
_symmetry.space_group_name_H-M   'P 1'
#
loop_
_entity.id
_entity.type
_entity.pdbx_description
1 polymer ?
#
loop_
_entity_poly.entity_id
_entity_poly.type
_entity_poly.pdbx_seq_one_letter_code
_entity_poly.pdbx_strand_id
1 'polypeptide(L)'
;MSTENELFSAVDALLEQVAQDDLPDPAERKRLREAAGLSQAQIATALDARREAVGNWETGRTEPRPPKRAAYARLLEGLAARFPVPAAEAPAAAPAPVVPEAFTGPAPEPAPAPAVVPPSRPTKEASSTARPSTTSRRPGAKKAVAKTTAAAANPRFENGPLAVIDCEDGQVSAYCVGGLVLDVPAKSIPALVDWTLTEARLGQARLHRNGRDADPILVLTASALERFGLPVALSEEERHASRLPSGHKVVKQIEKAGLQMSQRGFGPWARVYRDPEGSRRRCVQLCILPWNALDAREWDKKDDPQLPTMHPAELVQYLGLYAARVITPRGSTATTGLELMTALRPPTRAQKDEATGEFKPAYNDDAITAKYDVVPCEVPDEHPILKDAGFARHHLRTPAEMLMEEPYDWCRPLTDEECVNKYLVVVDLNMSFAAAANGLTVGLNGPTHLENNPAFDPALPGSWLVDLSHVDLSRVRVNGRTVDGTLLPSPFTPTGERPTGPAWYATPTVAYAVELGFDVAPIEAYVRTQTGRYLDAWYKRLRDAYIATMADMDVTTDLAEQEFLEAMGRRKQVDPTMALLETAIKATAKGAIGKLRQRSRGQVPYYEPYPALDRWTWRPDIRAAVLANQRTGLHRKLMKTAAAADLYPVAIGTDAIVYPSPGPSPLDVLPRTEEGKPAPGTFRLGVSPGMVKHQGTQTTLWAESQFEERGCVFNIANLIKTDQSAGEGE
;
A
#
# COMPACT_ATOMS: atom_id res chain seq x y z
N MET A 1 -2.45 -43.25 -28.86
CA MET A 1 -2.02 -42.61 -30.11
C MET A 1 -3.17 -41.78 -30.59
N SER A 2 -2.95 -40.47 -30.76
CA SER A 2 -4.01 -39.55 -31.21
C SER A 2 -4.49 -39.95 -32.61
N THR A 3 -5.79 -39.86 -32.84
CA THR A 3 -6.39 -40.21 -34.14
C THR A 3 -6.08 -39.14 -35.18
N GLU A 4 -6.09 -39.52 -36.46
CA GLU A 4 -5.78 -38.61 -37.58
C GLU A 4 -6.69 -37.36 -37.59
N ASN A 5 -7.98 -37.51 -37.22
CA ASN A 5 -8.90 -36.39 -37.09
C ASN A 5 -8.60 -35.47 -35.90
N GLU A 6 -8.08 -36.01 -34.79
CA GLU A 6 -7.66 -35.19 -33.64
C GLU A 6 -6.38 -34.42 -33.97
N LEU A 7 -5.49 -35.00 -34.78
CA LEU A 7 -4.30 -34.31 -35.28
C LEU A 7 -4.66 -33.23 -36.30
N PHE A 8 -5.60 -33.50 -37.22
CA PHE A 8 -6.11 -32.46 -38.13
C PHE A 8 -6.85 -31.35 -37.38
N SER A 9 -7.67 -31.66 -36.38
CA SER A 9 -8.34 -30.65 -35.56
C SER A 9 -7.36 -29.82 -34.71
N ALA A 10 -6.29 -30.45 -34.21
CA ALA A 10 -5.24 -29.73 -33.48
C ALA A 10 -4.39 -28.86 -34.42
N VAL A 11 -4.12 -29.32 -35.66
CA VAL A 11 -3.45 -28.53 -36.70
C VAL A 11 -4.35 -27.40 -37.17
N ASP A 12 -5.65 -27.61 -37.37
CA ASP A 12 -6.61 -26.57 -37.73
C ASP A 12 -6.77 -25.54 -36.60
N ALA A 13 -6.79 -25.98 -35.33
CA ALA A 13 -6.78 -25.08 -34.18
C ALA A 13 -5.46 -24.29 -34.06
N LEU A 14 -4.32 -24.88 -34.41
CA LEU A 14 -3.03 -24.19 -34.49
C LEU A 14 -2.97 -23.22 -35.67
N LEU A 15 -3.51 -23.61 -36.83
CA LEU A 15 -3.62 -22.76 -38.01
C LEU A 15 -4.59 -21.61 -37.77
N GLU A 16 -5.65 -21.80 -36.97
CA GLU A 16 -6.58 -20.75 -36.57
C GLU A 16 -6.00 -19.85 -35.45
N GLN A 17 -5.06 -20.37 -34.65
CA GLN A 17 -4.20 -19.60 -33.75
C GLN A 17 -3.14 -18.78 -34.48
N VAL A 18 -2.58 -19.32 -35.57
CA VAL A 18 -1.57 -18.66 -36.42
C VAL A 18 -2.23 -17.69 -37.41
N ALA A 19 -3.46 -17.96 -37.86
CA ALA A 19 -4.29 -17.06 -38.67
C ALA A 19 -4.97 -15.96 -37.83
N GLN A 20 -4.67 -15.86 -36.53
CA GLN A 20 -4.73 -14.59 -35.82
C GLN A 20 -3.55 -13.72 -36.27
N ASP A 21 -3.55 -13.33 -37.56
CA ASP A 21 -2.55 -12.42 -38.11
C ASP A 21 -2.50 -11.16 -37.24
N ASP A 22 -1.31 -10.85 -36.71
CA ASP A 22 -1.07 -9.63 -35.96
C ASP A 22 -1.53 -8.45 -36.80
N LEU A 23 -2.52 -7.73 -36.30
CA LEU A 23 -2.93 -6.48 -36.92
C LEU A 23 -1.71 -5.56 -36.96
N PRO A 24 -1.42 -4.90 -38.10
CA PRO A 24 -0.32 -3.92 -38.19
C PRO A 24 -0.35 -2.93 -37.03
N ASP A 25 0.78 -2.35 -36.65
CA ASP A 25 0.84 -1.36 -35.56
C ASP A 25 -0.24 -0.27 -35.72
N PRO A 26 -0.90 0.22 -34.65
CA PRO A 26 -1.96 1.24 -34.74
C PRO A 26 -1.60 2.44 -35.64
N ALA A 27 -0.34 2.90 -35.62
CA ALA A 27 0.13 3.97 -36.50
C ALA A 27 0.07 3.58 -37.99
N GLU A 28 0.41 2.33 -38.30
CA GLU A 28 0.33 1.77 -39.65
C GLU A 28 -1.12 1.61 -40.12
N ARG A 29 -2.04 1.21 -39.22
CA ARG A 29 -3.49 1.15 -39.53
C ARG A 29 -4.02 2.50 -40.00
N LYS A 30 -3.66 3.56 -39.27
CA LYS A 30 -4.03 4.95 -39.57
C LYS A 30 -3.40 5.41 -40.90
N ARG A 31 -2.10 5.15 -41.10
CA ARG A 31 -1.37 5.48 -42.33
C ARG A 31 -2.03 4.84 -43.56
N LEU A 32 -2.34 3.55 -43.49
CA LEU A 32 -2.96 2.79 -44.59
C LEU A 32 -4.35 3.32 -44.94
N ARG A 33 -5.17 3.65 -43.93
CA ARG A 33 -6.46 4.30 -44.13
C ARG A 33 -6.31 5.64 -44.84
N GLU A 34 -5.38 6.49 -44.37
CA GLU A 34 -5.16 7.84 -44.90
C GLU A 34 -4.60 7.81 -46.33
N ALA A 35 -3.65 6.91 -46.60
CA ALA A 35 -3.11 6.68 -47.94
C ALA A 35 -4.19 6.22 -48.92
N ALA A 36 -5.19 5.48 -48.45
CA ALA A 36 -6.35 5.05 -49.23
C ALA A 36 -7.46 6.11 -49.38
N GLY A 37 -7.33 7.28 -48.74
CA GLY A 37 -8.35 8.32 -48.75
C GLY A 37 -9.66 7.94 -48.03
N LEU A 38 -9.62 6.94 -47.15
CA LEU A 38 -10.79 6.45 -46.43
C LEU A 38 -10.99 7.21 -45.12
N SER A 39 -12.24 7.58 -44.82
CA SER A 39 -12.61 8.10 -43.51
C SER A 39 -12.88 6.97 -42.51
N GLN A 40 -12.67 7.23 -41.22
CA GLN A 40 -13.01 6.28 -40.16
C GLN A 40 -14.51 5.90 -40.18
N ALA A 41 -15.39 6.81 -40.62
CA ALA A 41 -16.81 6.54 -40.77
C ALA A 41 -17.10 5.52 -41.88
N GLN A 42 -16.36 5.55 -43.00
CA GLN A 42 -16.52 4.58 -44.08
C GLN A 42 -16.10 3.16 -43.66
N ILE A 43 -14.99 3.05 -42.91
CA ILE A 43 -14.55 1.76 -42.34
C ILE A 43 -15.54 1.27 -41.28
N ALA A 44 -16.04 2.16 -40.43
CA ALA A 44 -17.02 1.83 -39.41
C ALA A 44 -18.32 1.29 -40.02
N THR A 45 -18.84 1.94 -41.07
CA THR A 45 -20.04 1.45 -41.79
C THR A 45 -19.80 0.10 -42.46
N ALA A 46 -18.62 -0.12 -43.06
CA ALA A 46 -18.30 -1.39 -43.72
C ALA A 46 -18.15 -2.57 -42.74
N LEU A 47 -17.77 -2.30 -41.49
CA LEU A 47 -17.53 -3.31 -40.44
C LEU A 47 -18.65 -3.38 -39.39
N ASP A 48 -19.77 -2.70 -39.63
CA ASP A 48 -20.88 -2.54 -38.68
C ASP A 48 -20.39 -2.09 -37.28
N ALA A 49 -19.44 -1.16 -37.24
CA ALA A 49 -18.82 -0.64 -36.03
C ALA A 49 -19.17 0.84 -35.81
N ARG A 50 -18.92 1.35 -34.60
CA ARG A 50 -19.00 2.80 -34.35
C ARG A 50 -17.73 3.47 -34.85
N ARG A 51 -17.85 4.70 -35.38
CA ARG A 51 -16.69 5.51 -35.82
C ARG A 51 -15.61 5.60 -34.73
N GLU A 52 -16.03 5.82 -33.49
CA GLU A 52 -15.15 5.89 -32.31
C GLU A 52 -14.39 4.58 -32.06
N ALA A 53 -14.98 3.43 -32.36
CA ALA A 53 -14.31 2.14 -32.22
C ALA A 53 -13.14 2.02 -33.21
N VAL A 54 -13.33 2.44 -34.47
CA VAL A 54 -12.25 2.48 -35.47
C VAL A 54 -11.14 3.45 -35.03
N GLY A 55 -11.50 4.62 -34.49
CA GLY A 55 -10.54 5.55 -33.91
C GLY A 55 -9.75 4.95 -32.72
N ASN A 56 -10.40 4.16 -31.88
CA ASN A 56 -9.75 3.46 -30.78
C ASN A 56 -8.85 2.29 -31.26
N TRP A 57 -9.16 1.67 -32.40
CA TRP A 57 -8.31 0.63 -33.03
C TRP A 57 -7.04 1.22 -33.67
N GLU A 58 -7.16 2.41 -34.27
CA GLU A 58 -6.05 3.16 -34.89
C GLU A 58 -5.16 3.88 -33.85
N THR A 59 -5.62 4.01 -32.61
CA THR A 59 -4.84 4.59 -31.49
C THR A 59 -4.36 3.55 -30.49
N GLY A 60 -4.62 2.26 -30.73
CA GLY A 60 -4.22 1.16 -29.85
C GLY A 60 -4.98 1.08 -28.53
N ARG A 61 -5.95 1.97 -28.27
CA ARG A 61 -6.75 1.99 -27.03
C ARG A 61 -7.60 0.73 -26.85
N THR A 62 -8.06 0.16 -27.95
CA THR A 62 -8.81 -1.12 -27.96
C THR A 62 -8.48 -1.89 -29.23
N GLU A 63 -8.60 -3.21 -29.20
CA GLU A 63 -8.53 -4.03 -30.41
C GLU A 63 -9.91 -4.50 -30.88
N PRO A 64 -10.12 -4.69 -32.19
CA PRO A 64 -11.37 -5.26 -32.70
C PRO A 64 -11.50 -6.71 -32.22
N ARG A 65 -12.72 -7.07 -31.80
CA ARG A 65 -13.10 -8.43 -31.40
C ARG A 65 -13.63 -9.23 -32.60
N PRO A 66 -13.57 -10.57 -32.60
CA PRO A 66 -14.27 -11.39 -33.59
C PRO A 66 -15.78 -11.09 -33.60
N PRO A 67 -16.45 -11.08 -34.78
CA PRO A 67 -15.94 -11.35 -36.13
C PRO A 67 -15.30 -10.14 -36.84
N LYS A 68 -15.37 -8.94 -36.26
CA LYS A 68 -14.93 -7.67 -36.89
C LYS A 68 -13.41 -7.60 -37.07
N ARG A 69 -12.64 -8.29 -36.22
CA ARG A 69 -11.17 -8.40 -36.29
C ARG A 69 -10.70 -8.95 -37.64
N ALA A 70 -11.27 -10.07 -38.08
CA ALA A 70 -10.88 -10.74 -39.33
C ALA A 70 -11.18 -9.87 -40.56
N ALA A 71 -12.34 -9.21 -40.56
CA ALA A 71 -12.73 -8.30 -41.64
C ALA A 71 -11.84 -7.04 -41.68
N TYR A 72 -11.43 -6.52 -40.52
CA TYR A 72 -10.51 -5.37 -40.44
C TYR A 72 -9.07 -5.74 -40.84
N ALA A 73 -8.57 -6.90 -40.43
CA ALA A 73 -7.26 -7.40 -40.84
C ALA A 73 -7.15 -7.52 -42.37
N ARG A 74 -8.17 -8.14 -43.00
CA ARG A 74 -8.23 -8.30 -44.47
C ARG A 74 -8.29 -6.95 -45.21
N LEU A 75 -8.95 -5.95 -44.64
CA LEU A 75 -8.96 -4.60 -45.19
C LEU A 75 -7.55 -3.99 -45.14
N LEU A 76 -6.88 -4.07 -44.00
CA LEU A 76 -5.54 -3.50 -43.81
C LEU A 76 -4.49 -4.18 -44.67
N GLU A 77 -4.53 -5.51 -44.79
CA GLU A 77 -3.65 -6.27 -45.69
C GLU A 77 -3.81 -5.81 -47.16
N GLY A 78 -5.05 -5.66 -47.62
CA GLY A 78 -5.34 -5.17 -48.96
C GLY A 78 -4.92 -3.72 -49.20
N LEU A 79 -4.87 -2.88 -48.17
CA LEU A 79 -4.34 -1.53 -48.23
C LEU A 79 -2.80 -1.53 -48.22
N ALA A 80 -2.17 -2.37 -47.40
CA ALA A 80 -0.71 -2.48 -47.31
C ALA A 80 -0.09 -2.90 -48.65
N ALA A 81 -0.72 -3.85 -49.35
CA ALA A 81 -0.29 -4.27 -50.69
C ALA A 81 -0.37 -3.14 -51.74
N ARG A 82 -1.26 -2.16 -51.56
CA ARG A 82 -1.47 -1.03 -52.49
C ARG A 82 -0.63 0.20 -52.14
N PHE A 83 -0.19 0.33 -50.89
CA PHE A 83 0.51 1.50 -50.37
C PHE A 83 1.79 1.12 -49.56
N PRO A 84 2.81 0.50 -50.18
CA PRO A 84 4.05 0.12 -49.49
C PRO A 84 4.89 1.32 -49.03
N VAL A 85 5.68 1.16 -47.97
CA VAL A 85 6.56 2.21 -47.39
C VAL A 85 7.89 2.30 -48.19
N PRO A 86 8.39 3.49 -48.56
CA PRO A 86 9.74 3.65 -49.11
C PRO A 86 10.82 3.52 -48.02
N ALA A 87 11.87 2.72 -48.26
CA ALA A 87 12.99 2.54 -47.34
C ALA A 87 13.92 3.77 -47.31
N ALA A 88 14.23 4.30 -46.13
CA ALA A 88 15.17 5.41 -45.94
C ALA A 88 16.53 4.90 -45.41
N GLU A 89 17.61 5.42 -46.00
CA GLU A 89 19.02 5.10 -45.76
C GLU A 89 19.55 5.62 -44.40
N ALA A 90 20.51 4.89 -43.83
CA ALA A 90 21.19 5.22 -42.57
C ALA A 90 22.28 6.31 -42.74
N PRO A 91 22.44 7.28 -41.80
CA PRO A 91 23.54 8.25 -41.87
C PRO A 91 24.83 7.78 -41.19
N ALA A 92 25.95 8.15 -41.82
CA ALA A 92 27.34 7.87 -41.45
C ALA A 92 27.92 8.78 -40.34
N ALA A 93 29.05 8.34 -39.80
CA ALA A 93 29.76 8.83 -38.61
C ALA A 93 30.38 10.24 -38.70
N ALA A 94 30.50 10.90 -37.52
CA ALA A 94 31.18 12.17 -37.28
C ALA A 94 32.70 12.01 -37.01
N PRO A 95 33.54 13.01 -37.31
CA PRO A 95 34.94 13.08 -36.84
C PRO A 95 35.08 13.85 -35.52
N ALA A 96 36.07 13.44 -34.71
CA ALA A 96 36.39 13.93 -33.37
C ALA A 96 37.20 15.25 -33.34
N PRO A 97 37.17 16.03 -32.23
CA PRO A 97 38.08 17.15 -32.01
C PRO A 97 39.30 16.77 -31.15
N VAL A 98 40.35 17.57 -31.36
CA VAL A 98 41.75 17.42 -30.96
C VAL A 98 42.03 18.14 -29.64
N VAL A 99 42.91 17.55 -28.82
CA VAL A 99 43.42 18.05 -27.52
C VAL A 99 44.51 19.11 -27.72
N PRO A 100 44.71 20.02 -26.75
CA PRO A 100 46.08 20.34 -26.34
C PRO A 100 46.33 20.23 -24.84
N GLU A 101 47.57 19.81 -24.54
CA GLU A 101 48.13 19.48 -23.23
C GLU A 101 48.60 20.67 -22.40
N ALA A 102 48.54 20.45 -21.07
CA ALA A 102 49.52 20.73 -20.01
C ALA A 102 49.97 22.17 -19.71
N PHE A 103 49.76 22.55 -18.43
CA PHE A 103 50.81 23.17 -17.62
C PHE A 103 50.82 22.57 -16.21
N THR A 104 51.97 22.04 -15.83
CA THR A 104 52.33 21.45 -14.53
C THR A 104 52.87 22.51 -13.57
N GLY A 105 52.51 22.41 -12.29
CA GLY A 105 53.15 23.14 -11.18
C GLY A 105 52.88 22.45 -9.82
N PRO A 106 53.88 22.28 -8.93
CA PRO A 106 53.85 21.26 -7.89
C PRO A 106 53.28 21.74 -6.54
N ALA A 107 52.87 20.75 -5.74
CA ALA A 107 52.36 20.84 -4.37
C ALA A 107 53.38 21.32 -3.33
N PRO A 108 52.88 21.82 -2.19
CA PRO A 108 53.48 21.50 -0.89
C PRO A 108 52.46 20.98 0.14
N GLU A 109 52.89 19.96 0.89
CA GLU A 109 52.24 19.36 2.06
C GLU A 109 53.03 19.77 3.35
N PRO A 110 52.69 19.32 4.58
CA PRO A 110 51.83 19.98 5.57
C PRO A 110 52.54 20.32 6.89
N ALA A 111 51.84 20.97 7.85
CA ALA A 111 52.19 20.96 9.27
C ALA A 111 50.95 21.36 10.15
N PRO A 112 50.92 21.09 11.47
CA PRO A 112 50.10 20.04 12.07
C PRO A 112 48.99 20.54 13.01
N ALA A 113 48.09 19.63 13.37
CA ALA A 113 47.00 19.83 14.33
C ALA A 113 47.47 19.89 15.80
N PRO A 114 46.75 20.62 16.68
CA PRO A 114 46.72 20.30 18.09
C PRO A 114 45.52 19.41 18.43
N ALA A 115 45.81 18.30 19.11
CA ALA A 115 44.85 17.34 19.63
C ALA A 115 44.12 17.88 20.87
N VAL A 116 42.82 17.58 20.99
CA VAL A 116 42.07 17.68 22.25
C VAL A 116 41.56 16.28 22.62
N VAL A 117 41.87 15.91 23.85
CA VAL A 117 41.78 14.60 24.50
C VAL A 117 40.35 14.34 24.99
N PRO A 118 39.77 13.14 24.80
CA PRO A 118 38.54 12.73 25.49
C PRO A 118 38.84 12.12 26.88
N PRO A 119 38.00 12.35 27.91
CA PRO A 119 38.23 11.83 29.24
C PRO A 119 37.90 10.34 29.38
N SER A 120 38.81 9.62 30.01
CA SER A 120 38.79 8.19 30.34
C SER A 120 37.94 7.93 31.58
N ARG A 121 37.12 6.86 31.56
CA ARG A 121 36.57 6.23 32.78
C ARG A 121 37.45 5.03 33.18
N PRO A 122 37.72 4.81 34.48
CA PRO A 122 38.69 3.82 34.91
C PRO A 122 38.08 2.43 35.07
N THR A 123 38.77 1.44 34.51
CA THR A 123 38.74 0.03 34.90
C THR A 123 39.82 -0.23 35.97
N LYS A 124 39.49 -1.02 37.00
CA LYS A 124 40.46 -1.62 37.91
C LYS A 124 40.31 -3.15 37.85
N GLU A 125 41.30 -3.79 37.26
CA GLU A 125 41.82 -5.12 37.61
C GLU A 125 42.46 -5.06 39.02
N ALA A 126 42.78 -6.11 39.77
CA ALA A 126 42.49 -7.55 39.85
C ALA A 126 43.25 -8.03 41.10
N SER A 127 42.84 -9.14 41.74
CA SER A 127 43.82 -10.10 42.32
C SER A 127 43.16 -11.40 42.81
N SER A 128 43.81 -12.48 42.38
CA SER A 128 43.65 -13.94 42.55
C SER A 128 43.50 -14.52 43.97
N THR A 129 42.93 -15.75 44.06
CA THR A 129 43.57 -16.95 44.67
C THR A 129 42.95 -18.29 44.18
N ALA A 130 43.82 -19.32 44.11
CA ALA A 130 43.76 -20.74 43.63
C ALA A 130 42.53 -21.63 44.01
N ARG A 131 41.96 -22.52 43.15
CA ARG A 131 42.33 -23.90 42.62
C ARG A 131 42.02 -25.07 43.61
N PRO A 132 41.83 -26.37 43.22
CA PRO A 132 41.26 -27.05 42.01
C PRO A 132 40.19 -28.15 42.32
N SER A 133 39.44 -28.64 41.32
CA SER A 133 39.20 -30.10 41.15
C SER A 133 38.74 -30.50 39.74
N THR A 134 39.54 -31.35 39.12
CA THR A 134 39.40 -32.13 37.88
C THR A 134 38.46 -33.36 38.11
N THR A 135 37.84 -34.10 37.18
CA THR A 135 38.18 -34.59 35.81
C THR A 135 36.99 -35.30 35.12
N SER A 136 37.05 -35.37 33.76
CA SER A 136 36.70 -36.49 32.84
C SER A 136 35.23 -36.74 32.40
N ARG A 137 34.84 -36.96 31.13
CA ARG A 137 35.50 -37.17 29.80
C ARG A 137 34.48 -36.92 28.64
N ARG A 138 35.00 -36.53 27.46
CA ARG A 138 34.43 -36.27 26.09
C ARG A 138 33.61 -37.44 25.46
N PRO A 139 33.09 -37.37 24.19
CA PRO A 139 32.71 -36.23 23.31
C PRO A 139 31.34 -36.44 22.55
N GLY A 140 30.75 -35.39 21.96
CA GLY A 140 29.74 -35.58 20.89
C GLY A 140 28.97 -34.35 20.40
N ALA A 141 29.15 -34.03 19.12
CA ALA A 141 28.27 -33.27 18.21
C ALA A 141 27.78 -31.86 18.58
N LYS A 142 28.26 -30.88 17.80
CA LYS A 142 27.80 -29.49 17.78
C LYS A 142 26.32 -29.41 17.37
N LYS A 143 25.46 -28.92 18.26
CA LYS A 143 24.14 -28.38 17.93
C LYS A 143 24.23 -26.86 18.07
N ALA A 144 24.17 -26.15 16.95
CA ALA A 144 24.09 -24.70 16.93
C ALA A 144 22.73 -24.29 17.53
N VAL A 145 22.76 -23.58 18.66
CA VAL A 145 21.56 -23.02 19.29
C VAL A 145 21.40 -21.61 18.73
N ALA A 146 20.42 -21.43 17.85
CA ALA A 146 19.89 -20.12 17.52
C ALA A 146 19.16 -19.59 18.77
N LYS A 147 19.74 -18.59 19.43
CA LYS A 147 19.04 -17.80 20.46
C LYS A 147 18.36 -16.63 19.77
N THR A 148 17.14 -16.84 19.30
CA THR A 148 16.16 -15.76 19.17
C THR A 148 15.34 -15.74 20.47
N THR A 149 15.29 -14.58 21.10
CA THR A 149 14.52 -14.30 22.32
C THR A 149 13.03 -14.43 22.03
N ALA A 150 12.50 -15.65 22.17
CA ALA A 150 11.06 -15.87 22.28
C ALA A 150 10.59 -15.26 23.61
N ALA A 151 9.76 -14.23 23.54
CA ALA A 151 8.89 -13.86 24.66
C ALA A 151 8.19 -15.15 25.13
N ALA A 152 8.24 -15.44 26.44
CA ALA A 152 7.69 -16.68 27.00
C ALA A 152 6.31 -16.97 26.41
N ALA A 153 6.24 -17.99 25.53
CA ALA A 153 5.02 -18.32 24.82
C ALA A 153 3.93 -18.61 25.84
N ASN A 154 2.75 -18.01 25.67
CA ASN A 154 1.58 -18.36 26.48
C ASN A 154 1.35 -19.87 26.31
N PRO A 155 1.37 -20.69 27.38
CA PRO A 155 1.24 -22.15 27.26
C PRO A 155 -0.01 -22.60 26.50
N ARG A 156 -1.04 -21.74 26.42
CA ARG A 156 -2.26 -21.98 25.64
C ARG A 156 -2.05 -21.96 24.12
N PHE A 157 -1.01 -21.29 23.66
CA PHE A 157 -0.74 -20.98 22.25
C PHE A 157 0.68 -21.40 21.84
N GLU A 158 1.17 -22.50 22.42
CA GLU A 158 2.56 -22.94 22.25
C GLU A 158 2.93 -23.24 20.79
N ASN A 159 1.96 -23.62 19.97
CA ASN A 159 2.16 -23.97 18.56
C ASN A 159 1.99 -22.77 17.60
N GLY A 160 1.78 -21.58 18.16
CA GLY A 160 1.72 -20.33 17.41
C GLY A 160 0.32 -19.90 16.95
N PRO A 161 0.24 -18.83 16.15
CA PRO A 161 -1.02 -18.18 15.78
C PRO A 161 -1.85 -18.96 14.76
N LEU A 162 -1.20 -19.79 13.94
CA LEU A 162 -1.80 -20.44 12.79
C LEU A 162 -1.08 -21.74 12.44
N ALA A 163 -1.75 -22.59 11.66
CA ALA A 163 -1.15 -23.74 11.00
C ALA A 163 -1.54 -23.79 9.52
N VAL A 164 -0.64 -24.28 8.67
CA VAL A 164 -0.97 -24.66 7.29
C VAL A 164 -1.32 -26.15 7.30
N ILE A 165 -2.54 -26.46 6.87
CA ILE A 165 -3.06 -27.83 6.79
C ILE A 165 -2.85 -28.32 5.37
N ASP A 166 -2.15 -29.43 5.25
CA ASP A 166 -1.89 -30.07 3.98
C ASP A 166 -2.13 -31.58 4.06
N CYS A 167 -2.23 -32.23 2.89
CA CYS A 167 -2.45 -33.66 2.79
C CYS A 167 -1.51 -34.28 1.76
N GLU A 168 -0.71 -35.25 2.19
CA GLU A 168 0.20 -36.03 1.35
C GLU A 168 -0.07 -37.52 1.61
N ASP A 169 -0.25 -38.32 0.56
CA ASP A 169 -0.57 -39.76 0.64
C ASP A 169 -1.71 -40.13 1.61
N GLY A 170 -2.69 -39.22 1.75
CA GLY A 170 -3.85 -39.38 2.63
C GLY A 170 -3.59 -39.09 4.11
N GLN A 171 -2.35 -38.80 4.50
CA GLN A 171 -1.99 -38.28 5.82
C GLN A 171 -2.16 -36.76 5.85
N VAL A 172 -2.85 -36.27 6.89
CA VAL A 172 -3.09 -34.83 7.08
C VAL A 172 -2.13 -34.31 8.13
N SER A 173 -1.40 -33.25 7.76
CA SER A 173 -0.39 -32.63 8.60
C SER A 173 -0.72 -31.16 8.82
N ALA A 174 -0.47 -30.67 10.03
CA ALA A 174 -0.52 -29.25 10.36
C ALA A 174 0.91 -28.74 10.57
N TYR A 175 1.36 -27.92 9.63
CA TYR A 175 2.64 -27.21 9.71
C TYR A 175 2.46 -25.97 10.59
N CYS A 176 3.24 -25.88 11.66
CA CYS A 176 3.22 -24.82 12.65
C CYS A 176 4.51 -23.98 12.62
N VAL A 177 4.45 -22.79 13.22
CA VAL A 177 5.62 -21.90 13.33
C VAL A 177 6.75 -22.60 14.08
N GLY A 178 8.00 -22.29 13.71
CA GLY A 178 9.18 -22.95 14.30
C GLY A 178 9.47 -24.36 13.79
N GLY A 179 8.79 -24.81 12.73
CA GLY A 179 9.08 -26.09 12.05
C GLY A 179 8.43 -27.30 12.70
N LEU A 180 7.51 -27.09 13.65
CA LEU A 180 6.70 -28.15 14.23
C LEU A 180 5.69 -28.65 13.20
N VAL A 181 5.54 -29.97 13.09
CA VAL A 181 4.50 -30.62 12.28
C VAL A 181 3.69 -31.51 13.21
N LEU A 182 2.36 -31.31 13.21
CA LEU A 182 1.43 -32.10 14.00
C LEU A 182 0.63 -33.03 13.09
N ASP A 183 0.42 -34.27 13.54
CA ASP A 183 -0.54 -35.17 12.90
C ASP A 183 -1.96 -34.68 13.16
N VAL A 184 -2.78 -34.64 12.11
CA VAL A 184 -4.17 -34.20 12.18
C VAL A 184 -5.10 -35.40 12.02
N PRO A 185 -5.71 -35.92 13.11
CA PRO A 185 -6.57 -37.10 13.04
C PRO A 185 -7.96 -36.80 12.43
N ALA A 186 -8.27 -35.53 12.21
CA ALA A 186 -9.58 -35.08 11.74
C ALA A 186 -9.90 -35.56 10.33
N LYS A 187 -11.11 -36.10 10.15
CA LYS A 187 -11.63 -36.60 8.85
C LYS A 187 -12.71 -35.69 8.24
N SER A 188 -13.02 -34.57 8.88
CA SER A 188 -14.04 -33.60 8.46
C SER A 188 -13.70 -32.22 9.00
N ILE A 189 -14.25 -31.16 8.38
CA ILE A 189 -14.06 -29.78 8.86
C ILE A 189 -14.54 -29.60 10.31
N PRO A 190 -15.70 -30.12 10.75
CA PRO A 190 -16.09 -30.04 12.17
C PRO A 190 -15.07 -30.70 13.12
N ALA A 191 -14.56 -31.89 12.76
CA ALA A 191 -13.55 -32.57 13.56
C ALA A 191 -12.22 -31.80 13.59
N LEU A 192 -11.86 -31.13 12.49
CA LEU A 192 -10.66 -30.29 12.40
C LEU A 192 -10.78 -29.06 13.31
N VAL A 193 -11.97 -28.43 13.33
CA VAL A 193 -12.27 -27.31 14.23
C VAL A 193 -12.21 -27.76 15.70
N ASP A 194 -12.77 -28.92 16.03
CA ASP A 194 -12.71 -29.45 17.40
C ASP A 194 -11.27 -29.74 17.83
N TRP A 195 -10.48 -30.48 17.01
CA TRP A 195 -9.06 -30.73 17.25
C TRP A 195 -8.26 -29.43 17.46
N THR A 196 -8.55 -28.41 16.66
CA THR A 196 -7.88 -27.10 16.77
C THR A 196 -8.11 -26.44 18.13
N LEU A 197 -9.33 -26.54 18.65
CA LEU A 197 -9.73 -25.90 19.90
C LEU A 197 -9.34 -26.71 21.16
N THR A 198 -9.17 -28.03 21.05
CA THR A 198 -8.89 -28.92 22.18
C THR A 198 -7.43 -29.32 22.29
N GLU A 199 -6.75 -29.56 21.16
CA GLU A 199 -5.46 -30.26 21.11
C GLU A 199 -4.36 -29.45 20.43
N ALA A 200 -4.68 -28.70 19.36
CA ALA A 200 -3.65 -28.06 18.53
C ALA A 200 -2.91 -26.90 19.22
N ARG A 201 -3.43 -26.35 20.32
CA ARG A 201 -2.82 -25.23 21.08
C ARG A 201 -2.40 -24.05 20.18
N LEU A 202 -3.27 -23.70 19.24
CA LEU A 202 -3.10 -22.58 18.33
C LEU A 202 -3.85 -21.33 18.82
N GLY A 203 -3.30 -20.16 18.53
CA GLY A 203 -3.91 -18.85 18.80
C GLY A 203 -2.85 -17.77 19.05
N GLN A 204 -3.30 -16.53 19.28
CA GLN A 204 -2.40 -15.44 19.60
C GLN A 204 -2.88 -14.67 20.82
N ALA A 205 -1.98 -14.38 21.74
CA ALA A 205 -2.30 -13.54 22.89
C ALA A 205 -2.74 -12.14 22.43
N ARG A 206 -3.72 -11.59 23.14
CA ARG A 206 -4.22 -10.22 22.93
C ARG A 206 -3.10 -9.18 22.90
N LEU A 207 -3.23 -8.21 21.99
CA LEU A 207 -2.28 -7.09 21.88
C LEU A 207 -2.49 -6.01 22.95
N HIS A 208 -3.68 -5.97 23.57
CA HIS A 208 -4.03 -5.01 24.61
C HIS A 208 -4.63 -5.74 25.82
N ARG A 209 -4.38 -5.25 27.04
CA ARG A 209 -4.85 -5.87 28.29
C ARG A 209 -6.38 -6.00 28.37
N ASN A 210 -7.11 -5.05 27.77
CA ASN A 210 -8.58 -5.06 27.67
C ASN A 210 -9.08 -5.70 26.36
N GLY A 211 -8.16 -6.14 25.50
CA GLY A 211 -8.47 -6.77 24.22
C GLY A 211 -8.80 -8.26 24.37
N ARG A 212 -8.94 -8.92 23.23
CA ARG A 212 -9.25 -10.35 23.11
C ARG A 212 -8.09 -11.07 22.45
N ASP A 213 -7.88 -12.32 22.85
CA ASP A 213 -6.97 -13.22 22.14
C ASP A 213 -7.49 -13.44 20.72
N ALA A 214 -6.57 -13.58 19.77
CA ALA A 214 -6.91 -13.86 18.38
C ALA A 214 -7.30 -15.34 18.23
N ASP A 215 -8.32 -15.57 17.40
CA ASP A 215 -8.77 -16.91 17.06
C ASP A 215 -7.68 -17.63 16.23
N PRO A 216 -7.44 -18.93 16.45
CA PRO A 216 -6.52 -19.70 15.61
C PRO A 216 -6.94 -19.67 14.14
N ILE A 217 -5.95 -19.64 13.26
CA ILE A 217 -6.13 -19.71 11.80
C ILE A 217 -5.63 -21.04 11.27
N LEU A 218 -6.44 -21.69 10.44
CA LEU A 218 -6.02 -22.82 9.62
C LEU A 218 -5.98 -22.37 8.16
N VAL A 219 -4.81 -22.41 7.54
CA VAL A 219 -4.63 -22.17 6.12
C VAL A 219 -4.76 -23.51 5.41
N LEU A 220 -5.74 -23.67 4.52
CA LEU A 220 -5.99 -24.93 3.81
C LEU A 220 -5.40 -24.88 2.40
N THR A 221 -4.52 -25.82 2.08
CA THR A 221 -3.96 -26.05 0.74
C THR A 221 -4.98 -26.74 -0.18
N ALA A 222 -4.69 -26.83 -1.48
CA ALA A 222 -5.52 -27.57 -2.44
C ALA A 222 -5.73 -29.04 -2.03
N SER A 223 -4.66 -29.74 -1.68
CA SER A 223 -4.72 -31.14 -1.23
C SER A 223 -5.55 -31.33 0.04
N ALA A 224 -5.49 -30.37 0.98
CA ALA A 224 -6.36 -30.38 2.14
C ALA A 224 -7.84 -30.19 1.77
N LEU A 225 -8.16 -29.33 0.79
CA LEU A 225 -9.55 -29.17 0.34
C LEU A 225 -10.13 -30.48 -0.21
N GLU A 226 -9.39 -31.17 -1.09
CA GLU A 226 -9.80 -32.47 -1.62
C GLU A 226 -10.04 -33.47 -0.49
N ARG A 227 -9.11 -33.54 0.47
CA ARG A 227 -9.20 -34.43 1.63
C ARG A 227 -10.46 -34.21 2.46
N PHE A 228 -10.87 -32.95 2.64
CA PHE A 228 -12.04 -32.57 3.43
C PHE A 228 -13.34 -32.46 2.60
N GLY A 229 -13.31 -32.80 1.31
CA GLY A 229 -14.48 -32.76 0.43
C GLY A 229 -14.96 -31.34 0.12
N LEU A 230 -14.02 -30.40 -0.01
CA LEU A 230 -14.22 -29.03 -0.47
C LEU A 230 -13.73 -28.92 -1.93
N PRO A 231 -14.35 -28.04 -2.75
CA PRO A 231 -13.89 -27.83 -4.12
C PRO A 231 -12.53 -27.09 -4.14
N VAL A 232 -11.59 -27.55 -4.95
CA VAL A 232 -10.27 -26.89 -5.15
C VAL A 232 -10.38 -25.57 -5.92
N ALA A 233 -11.47 -25.36 -6.65
CA ALA A 233 -11.81 -24.10 -7.30
C ALA A 233 -13.32 -23.86 -7.19
N LEU A 234 -13.72 -22.62 -6.93
CA LEU A 234 -15.14 -22.24 -6.89
C LEU A 234 -15.73 -22.18 -8.31
N SER A 235 -16.99 -22.59 -8.45
CA SER A 235 -17.78 -22.32 -9.66
C SER A 235 -17.92 -20.81 -9.90
N GLU A 236 -18.38 -20.41 -11.08
CA GLU A 236 -18.61 -18.99 -11.36
C GLU A 236 -19.67 -18.39 -10.42
N GLU A 237 -20.75 -19.12 -10.16
CA GLU A 237 -21.81 -18.71 -9.23
C GLU A 237 -21.28 -18.60 -7.79
N GLU A 238 -20.48 -19.57 -7.34
CA GLU A 238 -19.88 -19.57 -6.01
C GLU A 238 -18.87 -18.44 -5.83
N ARG A 239 -18.10 -18.15 -6.88
CA ARG A 239 -17.15 -17.04 -6.91
C ARG A 239 -17.88 -15.70 -6.82
N HIS A 240 -18.97 -15.54 -7.58
CA HIS A 240 -19.81 -14.35 -7.52
C HIS A 240 -20.47 -14.19 -6.13
N ALA A 241 -20.96 -15.29 -5.55
CA ALA A 241 -21.52 -15.31 -4.19
C ALA A 241 -20.45 -15.18 -3.09
N SER A 242 -19.18 -15.39 -3.42
CA SER A 242 -18.03 -15.45 -2.50
C SER A 242 -18.21 -16.46 -1.34
N ARG A 243 -18.97 -17.54 -1.57
CA ARG A 243 -19.25 -18.60 -0.58
C ARG A 243 -19.83 -19.85 -1.23
N LEU A 244 -19.69 -20.99 -0.54
CA LEU A 244 -20.42 -22.21 -0.87
C LEU A 244 -21.93 -22.07 -0.60
N PRO A 245 -22.80 -22.77 -1.36
CA PRO A 245 -24.23 -22.81 -1.09
C PRO A 245 -24.52 -23.51 0.24
N SER A 246 -25.61 -23.11 0.91
CA SER A 246 -26.06 -23.75 2.18
C SER A 246 -26.35 -25.25 2.03
N GLY A 247 -26.69 -25.68 0.80
CA GLY A 247 -26.90 -27.08 0.46
C GLY A 247 -25.64 -27.95 0.47
N HIS A 248 -24.45 -27.35 0.45
CA HIS A 248 -23.17 -28.07 0.33
C HIS A 248 -22.94 -29.04 1.50
N LYS A 249 -22.37 -30.21 1.20
CA LYS A 249 -22.17 -31.30 2.18
C LYS A 249 -21.42 -30.84 3.42
N VAL A 250 -20.33 -30.10 3.25
CA VAL A 250 -19.51 -29.60 4.37
C VAL A 250 -20.27 -28.57 5.21
N VAL A 251 -21.06 -27.69 4.58
CA VAL A 251 -21.88 -26.71 5.30
C VAL A 251 -22.91 -27.42 6.19
N LYS A 252 -23.61 -28.42 5.64
CA LYS A 252 -24.55 -29.26 6.41
C LYS A 252 -23.87 -30.02 7.55
N GLN A 253 -22.64 -30.49 7.36
CA GLN A 253 -21.87 -31.16 8.42
C GLN A 253 -21.53 -30.20 9.56
N ILE A 254 -21.16 -28.96 9.27
CA ILE A 254 -20.90 -27.91 10.27
C ILE A 254 -22.16 -27.64 11.07
N GLU A 255 -23.30 -27.43 10.41
CA GLU A 255 -24.59 -27.21 11.07
C GLU A 255 -24.99 -28.40 11.95
N LYS A 256 -24.88 -29.63 11.44
CA LYS A 256 -25.19 -30.86 12.19
C LYS A 256 -24.29 -31.06 13.41
N ALA A 257 -23.05 -30.55 13.37
CA ALA A 257 -22.12 -30.58 14.49
C ALA A 257 -22.37 -29.47 15.54
N GLY A 258 -23.46 -28.70 15.39
CA GLY A 258 -23.80 -27.59 16.28
C GLY A 258 -22.84 -26.40 16.18
N LEU A 259 -22.08 -26.31 15.08
CA LEU A 259 -21.19 -25.19 14.80
C LEU A 259 -21.95 -24.13 14.01
N GLN A 260 -21.64 -22.87 14.32
CA GLN A 260 -22.19 -21.70 13.64
C GLN A 260 -21.15 -21.11 12.68
N MET A 261 -21.64 -20.39 11.68
CA MET A 261 -20.84 -19.61 10.75
C MET A 261 -21.29 -18.15 10.74
N SER A 262 -20.36 -17.24 10.42
CA SER A 262 -20.72 -15.83 10.22
C SER A 262 -21.68 -15.66 9.03
N GLN A 263 -22.36 -14.52 8.94
CA GLN A 263 -23.30 -14.21 7.83
C GLN A 263 -22.67 -14.32 6.44
N ARG A 264 -21.34 -14.18 6.32
CA ARG A 264 -20.61 -14.38 5.06
C ARG A 264 -20.58 -15.83 4.57
N GLY A 265 -20.97 -16.78 5.42
CA GLY A 265 -20.99 -18.21 5.09
C GLY A 265 -19.60 -18.83 4.99
N PHE A 266 -19.52 -19.95 4.26
CA PHE A 266 -18.29 -20.69 4.03
C PHE A 266 -17.63 -20.22 2.73
N GLY A 267 -16.81 -19.16 2.81
CA GLY A 267 -16.09 -18.57 1.68
C GLY A 267 -14.56 -18.62 1.85
N PRO A 268 -13.81 -17.80 1.10
CA PRO A 268 -12.34 -17.75 1.17
C PRO A 268 -11.80 -17.52 2.60
N TRP A 269 -12.53 -16.73 3.38
CA TRP A 269 -12.34 -16.58 4.80
C TRP A 269 -13.61 -17.01 5.54
N ALA A 270 -13.61 -18.23 6.08
CA ALA A 270 -14.73 -18.74 6.87
C ALA A 270 -14.42 -18.64 8.37
N ARG A 271 -15.42 -18.27 9.16
CA ARG A 271 -15.35 -18.29 10.62
C ARG A 271 -16.32 -19.34 11.13
N VAL A 272 -15.80 -20.37 11.79
CA VAL A 272 -16.58 -21.47 12.36
C VAL A 272 -16.45 -21.41 13.87
N TYR A 273 -17.57 -21.37 14.60
CA TYR A 273 -17.55 -21.12 16.03
C TYR A 273 -18.70 -21.80 16.80
N ARG A 274 -18.55 -21.87 18.12
CA ARG A 274 -19.62 -22.13 19.10
C ARG A 274 -19.76 -20.93 20.02
N ASP A 275 -20.86 -20.88 20.77
CA ASP A 275 -21.01 -19.92 21.86
C ASP A 275 -19.80 -19.98 22.81
N PRO A 276 -19.33 -18.82 23.29
CA PRO A 276 -18.16 -18.77 24.16
C PRO A 276 -18.45 -19.50 25.48
N GLU A 277 -17.43 -20.16 26.03
CA GLU A 277 -17.48 -20.79 27.35
C GLU A 277 -16.82 -19.85 28.37
N GLY A 278 -17.65 -19.07 29.06
CA GLY A 278 -17.16 -17.97 29.89
C GLY A 278 -16.36 -16.94 29.06
N SER A 279 -15.09 -16.72 29.42
CA SER A 279 -14.19 -15.84 28.66
C SER A 279 -13.48 -16.55 27.50
N ARG A 280 -13.65 -17.87 27.36
CA ARG A 280 -12.96 -18.67 26.34
C ARG A 280 -13.77 -18.69 25.05
N ARG A 281 -13.24 -18.02 24.02
CA ARG A 281 -13.81 -18.07 22.67
C ARG A 281 -13.58 -19.46 22.06
N ARG A 282 -14.60 -19.97 21.37
CA ARG A 282 -14.56 -21.25 20.67
C ARG A 282 -14.74 -21.01 19.18
N CYS A 283 -13.72 -20.45 18.55
CA CYS A 283 -13.78 -19.96 17.18
C CYS A 283 -12.49 -20.32 16.44
N VAL A 284 -12.62 -20.80 15.21
CA VAL A 284 -11.51 -21.07 14.29
C VAL A 284 -11.77 -20.31 13.00
N GLN A 285 -10.72 -19.71 12.45
CA GLN A 285 -10.75 -19.08 11.13
C GLN A 285 -10.12 -20.00 10.11
N LEU A 286 -10.79 -20.20 8.98
CA LEU A 286 -10.29 -20.96 7.85
C LEU A 286 -9.90 -19.98 6.73
N CYS A 287 -8.64 -20.05 6.33
CA CYS A 287 -8.07 -19.31 5.21
C CYS A 287 -7.91 -20.28 4.03
N ILE A 288 -8.77 -20.15 3.02
CA ILE A 288 -8.84 -21.10 1.91
C ILE A 288 -7.97 -20.59 0.74
N LEU A 289 -6.74 -21.11 0.66
CA LEU A 289 -5.74 -20.57 -0.27
C LEU A 289 -6.19 -20.65 -1.75
N PRO A 290 -6.73 -21.77 -2.26
CA PRO A 290 -7.19 -21.86 -3.65
C PRO A 290 -8.39 -20.97 -4.00
N TRP A 291 -9.09 -20.40 -3.00
CA TRP A 291 -10.21 -19.49 -3.22
C TRP A 291 -9.80 -18.02 -3.11
N ASN A 292 -8.51 -17.72 -3.32
CA ASN A 292 -7.96 -16.36 -3.27
C ASN A 292 -8.20 -15.68 -1.90
N ALA A 293 -8.08 -16.44 -0.81
CA ALA A 293 -8.17 -15.88 0.55
C ALA A 293 -7.03 -14.87 0.81
N LEU A 294 -5.84 -15.14 0.26
CA LEU A 294 -4.69 -14.24 0.27
C LEU A 294 -4.53 -13.66 -1.14
N ASP A 295 -5.14 -12.51 -1.40
CA ASP A 295 -5.13 -11.85 -2.72
C ASP A 295 -3.70 -11.51 -3.15
N ALA A 296 -3.32 -11.93 -4.36
CA ALA A 296 -1.96 -11.79 -4.87
C ALA A 296 -1.46 -10.34 -4.98
N ARG A 297 -2.36 -9.35 -5.07
CA ARG A 297 -1.99 -7.93 -5.10
C ARG A 297 -1.57 -7.39 -3.74
N GLU A 298 -1.95 -8.07 -2.67
CA GLU A 298 -1.75 -7.60 -1.30
C GLU A 298 -0.80 -8.49 -0.49
N TRP A 299 -0.83 -9.80 -0.74
CA TRP A 299 -0.09 -10.81 0.03
C TRP A 299 1.05 -11.46 -0.76
N ASP A 300 1.08 -11.28 -2.08
CA ASP A 300 1.96 -12.00 -3.01
C ASP A 300 2.56 -11.05 -4.06
N LYS A 301 3.18 -11.61 -5.10
CA LYS A 301 3.52 -10.91 -6.35
C LYS A 301 2.35 -11.03 -7.33
N LYS A 302 1.82 -9.88 -7.78
CA LYS A 302 0.67 -9.81 -8.69
C LYS A 302 0.89 -10.61 -9.98
N ASP A 303 2.06 -10.47 -10.61
CA ASP A 303 2.33 -11.01 -11.94
C ASP A 303 2.99 -12.41 -11.91
N ASP A 304 3.46 -12.84 -10.73
CA ASP A 304 4.04 -14.17 -10.50
C ASP A 304 3.66 -14.69 -9.10
N PRO A 305 2.38 -15.07 -8.86
CA PRO A 305 1.92 -15.48 -7.54
C PRO A 305 2.62 -16.74 -7.04
N GLN A 306 3.25 -16.66 -5.87
CA GLN A 306 4.06 -17.72 -5.28
C GLN A 306 3.32 -18.46 -4.15
N LEU A 307 2.39 -17.81 -3.45
CA LEU A 307 1.70 -18.40 -2.31
C LEU A 307 0.96 -19.70 -2.64
N PRO A 308 0.24 -19.83 -3.78
CA PRO A 308 -0.48 -21.06 -4.10
C PRO A 308 0.42 -22.30 -4.25
N THR A 309 1.69 -22.11 -4.61
CA THR A 309 2.67 -23.18 -4.86
C THR A 309 3.76 -23.24 -3.79
N MET A 310 3.78 -22.30 -2.85
CA MET A 310 4.74 -22.25 -1.75
C MET A 310 4.58 -23.47 -0.84
N HIS A 311 5.72 -24.08 -0.47
CA HIS A 311 5.70 -25.24 0.41
C HIS A 311 5.06 -24.89 1.76
N PRO A 312 4.22 -25.76 2.36
CA PRO A 312 3.50 -25.46 3.61
C PRO A 312 4.40 -24.97 4.76
N ALA A 313 5.61 -25.54 4.86
CA ALA A 313 6.59 -25.13 5.86
C ALA A 313 7.12 -23.69 5.66
N GLU A 314 7.21 -23.20 4.42
CA GLU A 314 7.62 -21.81 4.14
C GLU A 314 6.45 -20.86 4.36
N LEU A 315 5.26 -21.25 3.89
CA LEU A 315 4.02 -20.47 4.03
C LEU A 315 3.68 -20.20 5.50
N VAL A 316 3.86 -21.19 6.38
CA VAL A 316 3.62 -21.00 7.82
C VAL A 316 4.65 -20.05 8.45
N GLN A 317 5.92 -20.07 8.03
CA GLN A 317 6.91 -19.11 8.55
C GLN A 317 6.60 -17.70 8.08
N TYR A 318 6.24 -17.53 6.81
CA TYR A 318 5.84 -16.23 6.25
C TYR A 318 4.65 -15.62 7.01
N LEU A 319 3.53 -16.34 7.07
CA LEU A 319 2.32 -15.84 7.74
C LEU A 319 2.49 -15.77 9.26
N GLY A 320 3.27 -16.68 9.84
CA GLY A 320 3.61 -16.68 11.26
C GLY A 320 4.42 -15.46 11.67
N LEU A 321 5.42 -15.09 10.87
CA LEU A 321 6.23 -13.90 11.09
C LEU A 321 5.42 -12.61 10.88
N TYR A 322 4.56 -12.57 9.85
CA TYR A 322 3.57 -11.49 9.70
C TYR A 322 2.70 -11.36 10.96
N ALA A 323 2.13 -12.47 11.45
CA ALA A 323 1.27 -12.45 12.63
C ALA A 323 2.02 -11.98 13.89
N ALA A 324 3.27 -12.42 14.08
CA ALA A 324 4.10 -11.99 15.18
C ALA A 324 4.41 -10.48 15.13
N ARG A 325 4.72 -9.94 13.95
CA ARG A 325 5.07 -8.52 13.77
C ARG A 325 3.85 -7.60 13.77
N VAL A 326 2.74 -8.02 13.17
CA VAL A 326 1.54 -7.20 12.95
C VAL A 326 0.39 -7.69 13.82
N ILE A 327 -0.38 -8.66 13.32
CA ILE A 327 -1.46 -9.40 13.97
C ILE A 327 -1.79 -10.60 13.08
N THR A 328 -2.41 -11.66 13.61
CA THR A 328 -2.99 -12.75 12.79
C THR A 328 -3.77 -12.21 11.59
N PRO A 329 -3.46 -12.63 10.34
CA PRO A 329 -4.17 -12.22 9.13
C PRO A 329 -5.68 -12.40 9.23
N ARG A 330 -6.46 -11.40 8.81
CA ARG A 330 -7.93 -11.42 8.80
C ARG A 330 -8.46 -10.84 7.50
N GLY A 331 -8.83 -11.70 6.55
CA GLY A 331 -9.31 -11.24 5.26
C GLY A 331 -8.19 -10.58 4.45
N SER A 332 -8.51 -9.45 3.81
CA SER A 332 -7.53 -8.64 3.10
C SER A 332 -6.55 -7.97 4.07
N THR A 333 -5.37 -7.53 3.59
CA THR A 333 -4.41 -6.74 4.39
C THR A 333 -5.06 -5.47 4.95
N ALA A 334 -5.90 -4.81 4.15
CA ALA A 334 -6.69 -3.66 4.57
C ALA A 334 -7.64 -3.95 5.75
N THR A 335 -8.28 -5.12 5.74
CA THR A 335 -9.16 -5.56 6.84
C THR A 335 -8.32 -5.90 8.07
N THR A 336 -7.19 -6.58 7.88
CA THR A 336 -6.23 -6.89 8.94
C THR A 336 -5.71 -5.63 9.64
N GLY A 337 -5.44 -4.56 8.89
CA GLY A 337 -4.99 -3.30 9.47
C GLY A 337 -6.08 -2.55 10.26
N LEU A 338 -7.36 -2.65 9.89
CA LEU A 338 -8.47 -2.15 10.73
C LEU A 338 -8.63 -2.96 12.02
N GLU A 339 -8.49 -4.28 11.91
CA GLU A 339 -8.53 -5.17 13.07
C GLU A 339 -7.37 -4.89 14.02
N LEU A 340 -6.18 -4.55 13.50
CA LEU A 340 -5.05 -4.10 14.30
C LEU A 340 -5.37 -2.82 15.09
N MET A 341 -6.02 -1.81 14.47
CA MET A 341 -6.44 -0.60 15.19
C MET A 341 -7.35 -0.95 16.38
N THR A 342 -8.35 -1.80 16.14
CA THR A 342 -9.30 -2.24 17.17
C THR A 342 -8.63 -3.09 18.25
N ALA A 343 -7.69 -3.96 17.88
CA ALA A 343 -6.98 -4.82 18.83
C ALA A 343 -6.05 -4.03 19.77
N LEU A 344 -5.47 -2.93 19.27
CA LEU A 344 -4.60 -2.04 20.04
C LEU A 344 -5.39 -1.01 20.86
N ARG A 345 -6.58 -0.61 20.39
CA ARG A 345 -7.52 0.30 21.07
C ARG A 345 -8.90 -0.37 21.18
N PRO A 346 -9.05 -1.40 22.03
CA PRO A 346 -10.32 -2.08 22.15
C PRO A 346 -11.40 -1.10 22.64
N PRO A 347 -12.64 -1.21 22.14
CA PRO A 347 -13.74 -0.30 22.45
C PRO A 347 -14.19 -0.38 23.91
N THR A 348 -14.06 -1.56 24.53
CA THR A 348 -14.58 -1.82 25.87
C THR A 348 -13.52 -2.41 26.81
N ARG A 349 -13.76 -2.23 28.12
CA ARG A 349 -13.02 -2.79 29.24
C ARG A 349 -13.99 -3.41 30.25
N ALA A 350 -13.50 -4.38 31.00
CA ALA A 350 -14.24 -4.88 32.15
C ALA A 350 -14.03 -3.90 33.33
N GLN A 351 -15.12 -3.34 33.85
CA GLN A 351 -15.11 -2.49 35.03
C GLN A 351 -15.80 -3.22 36.17
N LYS A 352 -15.16 -3.26 37.35
CA LYS A 352 -15.76 -3.85 38.54
C LYS A 352 -16.76 -2.85 39.13
N ASP A 353 -17.99 -3.30 39.34
CA ASP A 353 -19.01 -2.61 40.11
C ASP A 353 -18.60 -2.63 41.59
N GLU A 354 -18.45 -1.45 42.20
CA GLU A 354 -17.96 -1.35 43.58
C GLU A 354 -19.01 -1.85 44.60
N ALA A 355 -20.29 -1.80 44.27
CA ALA A 355 -21.37 -2.22 45.16
C ALA A 355 -21.62 -3.72 45.09
N THR A 356 -21.60 -4.32 43.90
CA THR A 356 -21.89 -5.76 43.72
C THR A 356 -20.63 -6.63 43.59
N GLY A 357 -19.49 -6.03 43.25
CA GLY A 357 -18.26 -6.73 42.93
C GLY A 357 -18.24 -7.41 41.55
N GLU A 358 -19.33 -7.32 40.79
CA GLU A 358 -19.47 -7.91 39.45
C GLU A 358 -18.74 -7.08 38.40
N PHE A 359 -18.28 -7.72 37.32
CA PHE A 359 -17.68 -7.00 36.20
C PHE A 359 -18.73 -6.65 35.14
N LYS A 360 -18.84 -5.37 34.80
CA LYS A 360 -19.69 -4.84 33.74
C LYS A 360 -18.84 -4.28 32.59
N PRO A 361 -19.30 -4.34 31.33
CA PRO A 361 -18.64 -3.65 30.23
C PRO A 361 -18.68 -2.13 30.44
N ALA A 362 -17.53 -1.47 30.27
CA ALA A 362 -17.39 -0.03 30.20
C ALA A 362 -16.58 0.35 28.96
N TYR A 363 -16.62 1.61 28.54
CA TYR A 363 -15.87 2.07 27.37
C TYR A 363 -14.42 2.43 27.71
N ASN A 364 -13.51 2.25 26.75
CA ASN A 364 -12.16 2.81 26.84
C ASN A 364 -12.15 4.23 26.28
N ASP A 365 -11.58 5.15 27.06
CA ASP A 365 -11.60 6.60 26.78
C ASP A 365 -10.72 6.99 25.58
N ASP A 366 -9.79 6.12 25.16
CA ASP A 366 -8.85 6.30 24.06
C ASP A 366 -9.19 5.51 22.79
N ALA A 367 -10.42 4.99 22.70
CA ALA A 367 -10.89 4.13 21.61
C ALA A 367 -12.11 4.71 20.88
N ILE A 368 -12.38 4.17 19.69
CA ILE A 368 -13.67 4.37 19.01
C ILE A 368 -14.65 3.38 19.63
N THR A 369 -15.74 3.87 20.22
CA THR A 369 -16.61 3.06 21.09
C THR A 369 -17.97 2.75 20.46
N ALA A 370 -18.35 3.47 19.41
CA ALA A 370 -19.61 3.29 18.69
C ALA A 370 -19.47 3.64 17.20
N LYS A 371 -20.49 3.31 16.41
CA LYS A 371 -20.72 3.91 15.10
C LYS A 371 -21.28 5.32 15.34
N TYR A 372 -20.68 6.33 14.73
CA TYR A 372 -21.11 7.72 14.85
C TYR A 372 -21.76 8.19 13.55
N ASP A 373 -22.60 9.20 13.67
CA ASP A 373 -23.17 9.91 12.52
C ASP A 373 -22.07 10.59 11.71
N VAL A 374 -22.37 10.77 10.43
CA VAL A 374 -21.46 11.34 9.42
C VAL A 374 -22.12 12.55 8.81
N VAL A 375 -21.33 13.50 8.31
CA VAL A 375 -21.85 14.75 7.74
C VAL A 375 -21.68 14.80 6.22
N PRO A 376 -22.55 15.52 5.50
CA PRO A 376 -22.52 15.56 4.03
C PRO A 376 -21.15 15.88 3.42
N CYS A 377 -20.39 16.81 4.00
CA CYS A 377 -19.08 17.19 3.46
C CYS A 377 -18.03 16.09 3.59
N GLU A 378 -18.16 15.14 4.53
CA GLU A 378 -17.14 14.09 4.78
C GLU A 378 -17.35 12.83 3.92
N VAL A 379 -18.58 12.58 3.45
CA VAL A 379 -18.96 11.30 2.80
C VAL A 379 -18.65 11.29 1.29
N PRO A 380 -18.45 10.12 0.65
CA PRO A 380 -18.31 10.01 -0.81
C PRO A 380 -19.64 10.23 -1.54
N ASP A 381 -19.59 10.53 -2.83
CA ASP A 381 -20.76 11.02 -3.59
C ASP A 381 -21.91 10.00 -3.66
N GLU A 382 -21.60 8.71 -3.56
CA GLU A 382 -22.60 7.64 -3.57
C GLU A 382 -23.30 7.41 -2.21
N HIS A 383 -22.94 8.16 -1.16
CA HIS A 383 -23.42 7.89 0.19
C HIS A 383 -24.92 8.25 0.37
N PRO A 384 -25.73 7.40 1.03
CA PRO A 384 -27.19 7.61 1.17
C PRO A 384 -27.61 8.97 1.76
N ILE A 385 -26.87 9.47 2.77
CA ILE A 385 -27.18 10.76 3.43
C ILE A 385 -27.28 11.95 2.46
N LEU A 386 -26.62 11.88 1.30
CA LEU A 386 -26.63 12.96 0.32
C LEU A 386 -27.98 13.10 -0.37
N LYS A 387 -28.75 12.00 -0.47
CA LYS A 387 -30.14 12.02 -0.92
C LYS A 387 -31.00 12.89 0.01
N ASP A 388 -30.85 12.69 1.31
CA ASP A 388 -31.61 13.41 2.33
C ASP A 388 -31.15 14.88 2.44
N ALA A 389 -29.88 15.14 2.14
CA ALA A 389 -29.32 16.49 2.00
C ALA A 389 -29.69 17.18 0.67
N GLY A 390 -30.51 16.56 -0.19
CA GLY A 390 -31.05 17.18 -1.41
C GLY A 390 -30.14 17.13 -2.64
N PHE A 391 -29.03 16.39 -2.60
CA PHE A 391 -28.11 16.28 -3.75
C PHE A 391 -28.68 15.37 -4.86
N ALA A 392 -28.68 15.87 -6.10
CA ALA A 392 -29.00 15.05 -7.26
C ALA A 392 -27.96 13.92 -7.46
N ARG A 393 -28.41 12.76 -7.94
CA ARG A 393 -27.60 11.52 -8.09
C ARG A 393 -26.26 11.69 -8.81
N HIS A 394 -26.15 12.64 -9.74
CA HIS A 394 -24.93 12.86 -10.52
C HIS A 394 -24.40 14.28 -10.34
N HIS A 395 -24.76 14.93 -9.23
CA HIS A 395 -24.19 16.22 -8.85
C HIS A 395 -22.70 16.06 -8.58
N LEU A 396 -21.87 16.83 -9.30
CA LEU A 396 -20.45 16.91 -9.04
C LEU A 396 -20.23 17.95 -7.94
N ARG A 397 -20.06 17.46 -6.71
CA ARG A 397 -19.87 18.34 -5.55
C ARG A 397 -18.58 19.15 -5.66
N THR A 398 -18.71 20.44 -5.40
CA THR A 398 -17.61 21.40 -5.37
C THR A 398 -16.79 21.28 -4.07
N PRO A 399 -15.60 21.91 -3.99
CA PRO A 399 -14.84 21.99 -2.75
C PRO A 399 -15.61 22.64 -1.58
N ALA A 400 -16.59 23.49 -1.85
CA ALA A 400 -17.49 24.08 -0.85
C ALA A 400 -18.56 23.10 -0.31
N GLU A 401 -18.75 21.95 -0.97
CA GLU A 401 -19.78 20.95 -0.63
C GLU A 401 -19.19 19.64 -0.11
N MET A 402 -17.91 19.35 -0.41
CA MET A 402 -17.23 18.13 0.00
C MET A 402 -15.76 18.39 0.37
N LEU A 403 -15.32 17.68 1.40
CA LEU A 403 -13.94 17.61 1.88
C LEU A 403 -13.06 16.88 0.85
N MET A 404 -12.18 17.63 0.18
CA MET A 404 -11.28 17.15 -0.88
C MET A 404 -9.89 16.83 -0.35
N GLU A 405 -9.81 16.13 0.78
CA GLU A 405 -8.55 15.70 1.38
C GLU A 405 -8.04 14.42 0.70
N GLU A 406 -7.16 14.60 -0.29
CA GLU A 406 -6.49 13.55 -1.05
C GLU A 406 -4.99 13.87 -1.20
N PRO A 407 -4.13 12.86 -1.47
CA PRO A 407 -2.71 13.08 -1.77
C PRO A 407 -2.52 13.99 -2.98
N TYR A 408 -1.28 14.48 -3.17
CA TYR A 408 -0.97 15.25 -4.37
C TYR A 408 -1.07 14.40 -5.64
N ASP A 409 -1.66 15.00 -6.66
CA ASP A 409 -1.45 14.65 -8.06
C ASP A 409 -1.19 15.97 -8.80
N TRP A 410 0.09 16.35 -8.86
CA TRP A 410 0.52 17.65 -9.36
C TRP A 410 1.73 17.51 -10.27
N CYS A 411 1.77 18.33 -11.31
CA CYS A 411 2.94 18.49 -12.16
C CYS A 411 2.96 19.88 -12.79
N ARG A 412 4.13 20.28 -13.29
CA ARG A 412 4.32 21.49 -14.09
C ARG A 412 5.36 21.22 -15.20
N PRO A 413 5.38 22.04 -16.26
CA PRO A 413 6.49 22.03 -17.21
C PRO A 413 7.83 22.30 -16.52
N LEU A 414 8.91 21.76 -17.10
CA LEU A 414 10.26 22.18 -16.74
C LEU A 414 10.47 23.64 -17.16
N THR A 415 11.27 24.36 -16.37
CA THR A 415 11.79 25.67 -16.78
C THR A 415 13.00 25.51 -17.69
N ASP A 416 13.36 26.57 -18.42
CA ASP A 416 14.54 26.58 -19.30
C ASP A 416 15.84 26.22 -18.55
N GLU A 417 15.99 26.66 -17.30
CA GLU A 417 17.15 26.34 -16.46
C GLU A 417 17.15 24.85 -16.04
N GLU A 418 15.97 24.30 -15.72
CA GLU A 418 15.85 22.91 -15.33
C GLU A 418 16.08 21.95 -16.50
N CYS A 419 15.78 22.36 -17.74
CA CYS A 419 16.05 21.60 -18.97
C CYS A 419 17.55 21.32 -19.20
N VAL A 420 18.45 22.05 -18.54
CA VAL A 420 19.90 21.78 -18.59
C VAL A 420 20.27 20.52 -17.78
N ASN A 421 19.44 20.12 -16.83
CA ASN A 421 19.65 18.89 -16.07
C ASN A 421 19.50 17.67 -16.98
N LYS A 422 20.35 16.67 -16.76
CA LYS A 422 20.36 15.44 -17.56
C LYS A 422 19.29 14.44 -17.10
N TYR A 423 18.91 14.51 -15.83
CA TYR A 423 18.10 13.50 -15.17
C TYR A 423 16.89 14.09 -14.45
N LEU A 424 15.84 13.28 -14.35
CA LEU A 424 14.76 13.40 -13.40
C LEU A 424 14.88 12.27 -12.40
N VAL A 425 15.06 12.61 -11.12
CA VAL A 425 15.23 11.65 -10.03
C VAL A 425 14.01 11.69 -9.13
N VAL A 426 13.50 10.50 -8.81
CA VAL A 426 12.31 10.36 -7.96
C VAL A 426 12.69 9.88 -6.57
N VAL A 427 12.33 10.69 -5.57
CA VAL A 427 12.42 10.36 -4.16
C VAL A 427 11.03 10.05 -3.62
N ASP A 428 10.87 8.89 -2.97
CA ASP A 428 9.57 8.40 -2.48
C ASP A 428 9.59 8.27 -0.95
N LEU A 429 8.53 8.74 -0.27
CA LEU A 429 8.43 8.68 1.18
C LEU A 429 8.05 7.27 1.65
N ASN A 430 8.86 6.70 2.55
CA ASN A 430 8.55 5.41 3.14
C ASN A 430 7.28 5.48 4.00
N MET A 431 6.29 4.64 3.68
CA MET A 431 5.03 4.48 4.44
C MET A 431 4.37 5.82 4.80
N SER A 432 4.28 6.74 3.84
CA SER A 432 3.88 8.14 4.05
C SER A 432 2.60 8.30 4.89
N PHE A 433 1.52 7.58 4.58
CA PHE A 433 0.26 7.65 5.33
C PHE A 433 0.37 7.10 6.76
N ALA A 434 1.15 6.05 6.97
CA ALA A 434 1.39 5.54 8.31
C ALA A 434 2.19 6.55 9.14
N ALA A 435 3.24 7.14 8.53
CA ALA A 435 4.02 8.20 9.17
C ALA A 435 3.16 9.43 9.51
N ALA A 436 2.22 9.80 8.64
CA ALA A 436 1.27 10.89 8.86
C ALA A 436 0.23 10.59 9.95
N ALA A 437 0.01 9.32 10.31
CA ALA A 437 -0.85 8.96 11.44
C ALA A 437 -0.15 9.13 12.79
N ASN A 438 1.19 9.20 12.82
CA ASN A 438 1.97 9.31 14.05
C ASN A 438 1.76 10.66 14.75
N GLY A 439 1.31 10.63 16.00
CA GLY A 439 1.06 11.83 16.81
C GLY A 439 -0.18 12.61 16.41
N LEU A 440 -0.95 12.13 15.43
CA LEU A 440 -2.16 12.80 14.95
C LEU A 440 -3.29 12.67 15.99
N THR A 441 -3.76 13.81 16.48
CA THR A 441 -4.98 13.87 17.30
C THR A 441 -6.18 13.75 16.40
N VAL A 442 -7.08 12.80 16.71
CA VAL A 442 -8.30 12.54 15.95
C VAL A 442 -9.52 12.52 16.87
N GLY A 443 -10.71 12.68 16.31
CA GLY A 443 -11.96 12.61 17.06
C GLY A 443 -12.31 11.18 17.47
N LEU A 444 -12.81 11.01 18.70
CA LEU A 444 -13.28 9.73 19.24
C LEU A 444 -14.80 9.65 19.35
N ASN A 445 -15.51 10.76 19.09
CA ASN A 445 -16.96 10.85 19.08
C ASN A 445 -17.53 11.32 17.72
N GLY A 446 -18.84 11.56 17.68
CA GLY A 446 -19.56 12.09 16.52
C GLY A 446 -19.39 13.62 16.33
N PRO A 447 -19.81 14.13 15.17
CA PRO A 447 -19.71 15.54 14.80
C PRO A 447 -20.54 16.45 15.70
N THR A 448 -19.97 17.58 16.09
CA THR A 448 -20.68 18.74 16.65
C THR A 448 -20.57 19.88 15.64
N HIS A 449 -21.70 20.43 15.21
CA HIS A 449 -21.76 21.52 14.25
C HIS A 449 -21.56 22.86 14.95
N LEU A 450 -20.62 23.65 14.45
CA LEU A 450 -20.33 25.01 14.88
C LEU A 450 -20.69 25.95 13.72
N GLU A 451 -21.59 26.89 13.98
CA GLU A 451 -22.08 27.88 13.02
C GLU A 451 -21.65 29.31 13.44
N ASN A 452 -21.95 30.29 12.59
CA ASN A 452 -21.76 31.73 12.87
C ASN A 452 -20.29 32.15 13.04
N ASN A 453 -19.43 31.72 12.12
CA ASN A 453 -18.00 32.05 12.08
C ASN A 453 -17.24 31.63 13.36
N PRO A 454 -17.15 30.33 13.67
CA PRO A 454 -16.48 29.86 14.87
C PRO A 454 -14.97 30.18 14.84
N ALA A 455 -14.41 30.44 16.02
CA ALA A 455 -12.96 30.57 16.16
C ALA A 455 -12.27 29.24 15.82
N PHE A 456 -11.17 29.31 15.05
CA PHE A 456 -10.38 28.12 14.74
C PHE A 456 -9.60 27.65 15.96
N ASP A 457 -9.73 26.36 16.30
CA ASP A 457 -8.93 25.70 17.34
C ASP A 457 -8.16 24.52 16.72
N PRO A 458 -6.81 24.60 16.61
CA PRO A 458 -6.01 23.51 16.05
C PRO A 458 -6.02 22.23 16.90
N ALA A 459 -6.49 22.29 18.15
CA ALA A 459 -6.63 21.12 19.02
C ALA A 459 -7.95 20.36 18.83
N LEU A 460 -8.90 20.91 18.07
CA LEU A 460 -10.19 20.28 17.77
C LEU A 460 -10.17 19.62 16.38
N PRO A 461 -10.09 18.28 16.29
CA PRO A 461 -10.22 17.56 15.03
C PRO A 461 -11.59 17.78 14.43
N GLY A 462 -11.63 18.10 13.14
CA GLY A 462 -12.87 18.38 12.44
C GLY A 462 -12.65 18.78 10.99
N SER A 463 -13.79 19.00 10.35
CA SER A 463 -13.92 19.53 8.99
C SER A 463 -14.35 20.99 9.09
N TRP A 464 -13.60 21.90 8.46
CA TRP A 464 -13.77 23.35 8.57
C TRP A 464 -14.02 23.95 7.19
N LEU A 465 -15.08 24.72 7.03
CA LEU A 465 -15.32 25.50 5.81
C LEU A 465 -14.57 26.84 5.95
N VAL A 466 -13.54 27.04 5.14
CA VAL A 466 -12.65 28.21 5.22
C VAL A 466 -12.37 28.72 3.81
N ASP A 467 -12.26 30.04 3.62
CA ASP A 467 -11.68 30.61 2.40
C ASP A 467 -10.18 30.75 2.57
N LEU A 468 -9.41 30.06 1.72
CA LEU A 468 -7.94 30.12 1.67
C LEU A 468 -7.44 30.62 0.30
N SER A 469 -8.32 31.21 -0.51
CA SER A 469 -7.96 31.71 -1.85
C SER A 469 -6.99 32.90 -1.82
N HIS A 470 -6.90 33.61 -0.68
CA HIS A 470 -5.97 34.71 -0.45
C HIS A 470 -4.55 34.28 -0.12
N VAL A 471 -4.30 32.98 0.07
CA VAL A 471 -2.97 32.48 0.46
C VAL A 471 -2.01 32.54 -0.73
N ASP A 472 -0.89 33.23 -0.53
CA ASP A 472 0.18 33.36 -1.54
C ASP A 472 1.52 32.91 -0.96
N LEU A 473 1.99 31.74 -1.40
CA LEU A 473 3.21 31.11 -0.91
C LEU A 473 4.47 31.96 -1.09
N SER A 474 4.49 32.89 -2.07
CA SER A 474 5.61 33.81 -2.29
C SER A 474 5.91 34.71 -1.07
N ARG A 475 4.89 34.93 -0.22
CA ARG A 475 4.98 35.75 1.00
C ARG A 475 5.56 34.99 2.19
N VAL A 476 5.61 33.66 2.10
CA VAL A 476 6.10 32.81 3.19
C VAL A 476 7.62 32.91 3.28
N ARG A 477 8.13 33.05 4.50
CA ARG A 477 9.56 33.04 4.78
C ARG A 477 9.96 31.78 5.54
N VAL A 478 10.92 31.05 4.99
CA VAL A 478 11.53 29.89 5.63
C VAL A 478 13.00 30.20 5.89
N ASN A 479 13.41 30.17 7.17
CA ASN A 479 14.76 30.54 7.59
C ASN A 479 15.22 31.91 7.06
N GLY A 480 14.31 32.87 6.99
CA GLY A 480 14.57 34.23 6.50
C GLY A 480 14.61 34.40 4.98
N ARG A 481 14.42 33.32 4.20
CA ARG A 481 14.36 33.35 2.73
C ARG A 481 12.94 33.18 2.23
N THR A 482 12.61 33.87 1.14
CA THR A 482 11.42 33.58 0.33
C THR A 482 11.76 32.49 -0.69
N VAL A 483 10.72 31.85 -1.23
CA VAL A 483 10.83 30.84 -2.29
C VAL A 483 9.97 31.26 -3.48
N ASP A 484 10.21 30.70 -4.66
CA ASP A 484 9.30 30.84 -5.78
C ASP A 484 8.04 29.99 -5.55
N GLY A 485 6.99 30.64 -5.07
CA GLY A 485 5.70 30.00 -4.81
C GLY A 485 4.94 29.57 -6.08
N THR A 486 5.40 29.93 -7.28
CA THR A 486 4.79 29.49 -8.55
C THR A 486 5.31 28.12 -9.00
N LEU A 487 6.48 27.71 -8.51
CA LEU A 487 7.09 26.40 -8.77
C LEU A 487 6.72 25.34 -7.72
N LEU A 488 5.83 25.68 -6.77
CA LEU A 488 5.36 24.81 -5.71
C LEU A 488 3.86 24.56 -5.81
N PRO A 489 3.39 23.33 -5.51
CA PRO A 489 1.96 23.07 -5.40
C PRO A 489 1.37 23.78 -4.18
N SER A 490 0.14 24.26 -4.32
CA SER A 490 -0.69 24.68 -3.19
C SER A 490 -0.94 23.50 -2.23
N PRO A 491 -0.71 23.64 -0.92
CA PRO A 491 -1.00 22.59 0.06
C PRO A 491 -2.48 22.38 0.36
N PHE A 492 -3.33 23.25 -0.17
CA PHE A 492 -4.76 23.28 0.13
C PHE A 492 -5.59 22.49 -0.87
N THR A 493 -5.00 22.01 -1.97
CA THR A 493 -5.72 21.20 -2.96
C THR A 493 -4.91 19.95 -3.32
N PRO A 494 -5.56 18.83 -3.65
CA PRO A 494 -4.86 17.64 -4.17
C PRO A 494 -4.17 17.93 -5.51
N THR A 495 -4.74 18.80 -6.33
CA THR A 495 -4.21 19.16 -7.65
C THR A 495 -3.03 20.12 -7.56
N GLY A 496 -2.71 20.66 -6.39
CA GLY A 496 -1.69 21.71 -6.22
C GLY A 496 -2.11 23.09 -6.77
N GLU A 497 -3.33 23.26 -7.27
CA GLU A 497 -3.86 24.55 -7.70
C GLU A 497 -4.25 25.43 -6.50
N ARG A 498 -4.17 26.75 -6.66
CA ARG A 498 -4.62 27.68 -5.62
C ARG A 498 -6.14 27.59 -5.46
N PRO A 499 -6.68 27.52 -4.23
CA PRO A 499 -8.13 27.61 -4.02
C PRO A 499 -8.69 28.90 -4.61
N THR A 500 -9.93 28.85 -5.12
CA THR A 500 -10.60 30.00 -5.75
C THR A 500 -11.72 30.59 -4.89
N GLY A 501 -11.97 30.01 -3.71
CA GLY A 501 -12.95 30.48 -2.74
C GLY A 501 -13.05 29.54 -1.53
N PRO A 502 -14.17 29.61 -0.79
CA PRO A 502 -14.43 28.73 0.35
C PRO A 502 -14.40 27.24 -0.01
N ALA A 503 -13.75 26.44 0.83
CA ALA A 503 -13.74 24.99 0.71
C ALA A 503 -13.64 24.29 2.07
N TRP A 504 -14.06 23.02 2.11
CA TRP A 504 -13.90 22.18 3.30
C TRP A 504 -12.48 21.66 3.41
N TYR A 505 -11.89 21.83 4.60
CA TYR A 505 -10.55 21.38 4.95
C TYR A 505 -10.55 20.60 6.27
N ALA A 506 -9.67 19.62 6.38
CA ALA A 506 -9.44 18.99 7.68
C ALA A 506 -8.57 19.92 8.54
N THR A 507 -8.66 19.75 9.86
CA THR A 507 -7.93 20.57 10.84
C THR A 507 -6.42 20.71 10.54
N PRO A 508 -5.68 19.66 10.13
CA PRO A 508 -4.26 19.82 9.81
C PRO A 508 -3.99 20.80 8.65
N THR A 509 -4.87 20.86 7.66
CA THR A 509 -4.76 21.79 6.52
C THR A 509 -4.96 23.24 6.95
N VAL A 510 -5.98 23.52 7.77
CA VAL A 510 -6.22 24.87 8.30
C VAL A 510 -5.12 25.30 9.28
N ALA A 511 -4.69 24.39 10.16
CA ALA A 511 -3.57 24.65 11.06
C ALA A 511 -2.28 24.97 10.29
N TYR A 512 -2.08 24.35 9.14
CA TYR A 512 -0.92 24.64 8.30
C TYR A 512 -0.99 26.02 7.62
N ALA A 513 -2.17 26.52 7.26
CA ALA A 513 -2.32 27.90 6.79
C ALA A 513 -1.88 28.91 7.88
N VAL A 514 -2.27 28.66 9.13
CA VAL A 514 -1.84 29.46 10.29
C VAL A 514 -0.33 29.35 10.52
N GLU A 515 0.25 28.15 10.41
CA GLU A 515 1.70 27.94 10.51
C GLU A 515 2.48 28.73 9.45
N LEU A 516 1.94 28.83 8.24
CA LEU A 516 2.52 29.63 7.15
C LEU A 516 2.36 31.14 7.35
N GLY A 517 1.65 31.58 8.39
CA GLY A 517 1.48 32.99 8.76
C GLY A 517 0.28 33.66 8.11
N PHE A 518 -0.72 32.90 7.65
CA PHE A 518 -1.96 33.45 7.09
C PHE A 518 -3.09 33.41 8.11
N ASP A 519 -3.92 34.45 8.08
CA ASP A 519 -5.15 34.50 8.86
C ASP A 519 -6.17 33.51 8.29
N VAL A 520 -6.92 32.88 9.19
CA VAL A 520 -8.02 31.96 8.87
C VAL A 520 -9.31 32.46 9.51
N ALA A 521 -10.39 32.44 8.73
CA ALA A 521 -11.72 32.81 9.19
C ALA A 521 -12.71 31.69 8.81
N PRO A 522 -12.89 30.68 9.68
CA PRO A 522 -13.88 29.64 9.43
C PRO A 522 -15.29 30.22 9.33
N ILE A 523 -16.06 29.72 8.37
CA ILE A 523 -17.47 30.06 8.17
C ILE A 523 -18.34 29.17 9.07
N GLU A 524 -18.05 27.88 9.05
CA GLU A 524 -18.67 26.84 9.88
C GLU A 524 -17.73 25.64 10.02
N ALA A 525 -18.03 24.74 10.95
CA ALA A 525 -17.23 23.53 11.17
C ALA A 525 -18.04 22.35 11.74
N TYR A 526 -17.62 21.13 11.41
CA TYR A 526 -18.04 19.91 12.11
C TYR A 526 -16.85 19.36 12.90
N VAL A 527 -16.85 19.57 14.21
CA VAL A 527 -15.74 19.23 15.11
C VAL A 527 -16.03 18.02 15.98
N ARG A 528 -14.99 17.41 16.54
CA ARG A 528 -15.06 16.29 17.47
C ARG A 528 -14.55 16.73 18.83
N THR A 529 -15.43 16.74 19.83
CA THR A 529 -15.14 17.27 21.18
C THR A 529 -14.40 16.29 22.09
N GLN A 530 -14.47 14.99 21.78
CA GLN A 530 -13.64 13.97 22.42
C GLN A 530 -12.52 13.60 21.46
N THR A 531 -11.28 13.67 21.92
CA THR A 531 -10.11 13.54 21.05
C THR A 531 -9.07 12.60 21.65
N GLY A 532 -8.20 12.06 20.80
CA GLY A 532 -7.10 11.25 21.27
C GLY A 532 -6.15 10.81 20.16
N ARG A 533 -5.02 10.22 20.56
CA ARG A 533 -4.02 9.64 19.65
C ARG A 533 -4.34 8.18 19.35
N TYR A 534 -5.46 7.98 18.67
CA TYR A 534 -6.01 6.66 18.37
C TYR A 534 -5.03 5.81 17.54
N LEU A 535 -4.36 6.43 16.56
CA LEU A 535 -3.52 5.73 15.59
C LEU A 535 -2.06 5.52 16.03
N ASP A 536 -1.60 6.10 17.15
CA ASP A 536 -0.19 6.02 17.59
C ASP A 536 0.30 4.58 17.80
N ALA A 537 -0.49 3.77 18.52
CA ALA A 537 -0.12 2.38 18.78
C ALA A 537 -0.10 1.56 17.48
N TRP A 538 -1.04 1.85 16.58
CA TRP A 538 -1.14 1.22 15.27
C TRP A 538 0.05 1.56 14.38
N TYR A 539 0.42 2.85 14.29
CA TYR A 539 1.62 3.30 13.59
C TYR A 539 2.88 2.66 14.17
N LYS A 540 3.05 2.73 15.50
CA LYS A 540 4.24 2.17 16.17
C LYS A 540 4.41 0.70 15.84
N ARG A 541 3.34 -0.10 15.90
CA ARG A 541 3.40 -1.53 15.60
C ARG A 541 3.77 -1.79 14.15
N LEU A 542 3.16 -1.09 13.19
CA LEU A 542 3.48 -1.25 11.76
C LEU A 542 4.87 -0.76 11.39
N ARG A 543 5.33 0.35 11.99
CA ARG A 543 6.69 0.84 11.84
C ARG A 543 7.69 -0.20 12.34
N ASP A 544 7.50 -0.72 13.56
CA ASP A 544 8.42 -1.68 14.16
C ASP A 544 8.43 -2.99 13.34
N ALA A 545 7.27 -3.42 12.82
CA ALA A 545 7.15 -4.54 11.88
C ALA A 545 7.94 -4.29 10.59
N TYR A 546 7.76 -3.13 9.97
CA TYR A 546 8.44 -2.76 8.73
C TYR A 546 9.96 -2.68 8.92
N ILE A 547 10.44 -1.97 9.95
CA ILE A 547 11.88 -1.84 10.24
C ILE A 547 12.52 -3.19 10.50
N ALA A 548 11.88 -4.07 11.29
CA ALA A 548 12.41 -5.40 11.53
C ALA A 548 12.51 -6.23 10.23
N THR A 549 11.49 -6.16 9.36
CA THR A 549 11.54 -6.84 8.06
C THR A 549 12.60 -6.27 7.12
N MET A 550 12.81 -4.96 7.11
CA MET A 550 13.87 -4.34 6.32
C MET A 550 15.27 -4.72 6.84
N ALA A 551 15.44 -4.80 8.16
CA ALA A 551 16.68 -5.22 8.79
C ALA A 551 17.04 -6.68 8.45
N ASP A 552 16.04 -7.58 8.34
CA ASP A 552 16.27 -8.96 7.88
C ASP A 552 16.77 -9.02 6.42
N MET A 553 16.61 -7.94 5.65
CA MET A 553 17.13 -7.79 4.28
C MET A 553 18.36 -6.87 4.21
N ASP A 554 19.10 -6.74 5.31
CA ASP A 554 20.28 -5.88 5.49
C ASP A 554 20.03 -4.36 5.36
N VAL A 555 18.78 -3.90 5.40
CA VAL A 555 18.46 -2.47 5.32
C VAL A 555 18.15 -1.93 6.71
N THR A 556 19.19 -1.43 7.40
CA THR A 556 19.08 -0.90 8.76
C THR A 556 18.99 0.63 8.81
N THR A 557 18.62 1.18 9.98
CA THR A 557 18.39 2.62 10.16
C THR A 557 19.67 3.45 10.31
N ASP A 558 20.81 2.79 10.51
CA ASP A 558 22.12 3.37 10.79
C ASP A 558 23.07 3.35 9.58
N LEU A 559 22.64 2.79 8.43
CA LEU A 559 23.41 2.80 7.19
C LEU A 559 23.72 4.23 6.75
N ALA A 560 24.94 4.44 6.25
CA ALA A 560 25.27 5.66 5.53
C ALA A 560 24.43 5.76 4.25
N GLU A 561 24.23 6.97 3.71
CA GLU A 561 23.28 7.18 2.60
C GLU A 561 23.64 6.38 1.34
N GLN A 562 24.93 6.24 1.03
CA GLN A 562 25.40 5.42 -0.10
C GLN A 562 25.14 3.92 0.13
N GLU A 563 25.50 3.41 1.32
CA GLU A 563 25.25 2.02 1.71
C GLU A 563 23.75 1.71 1.72
N PHE A 564 22.93 2.65 2.16
CA PHE A 564 21.47 2.54 2.14
C PHE A 564 20.94 2.40 0.71
N LEU A 565 21.43 3.20 -0.25
CA LEU A 565 21.02 3.10 -1.65
C LEU A 565 21.40 1.75 -2.26
N GLU A 566 22.63 1.28 -2.00
CA GLU A 566 23.11 -0.03 -2.46
C GLU A 566 22.30 -1.17 -1.85
N ALA A 567 22.07 -1.15 -0.54
CA ALA A 567 21.25 -2.14 0.16
C ALA A 567 19.82 -2.15 -0.39
N MET A 568 19.22 -0.97 -0.60
CA MET A 568 17.89 -0.85 -1.20
C MET A 568 17.82 -1.43 -2.61
N GLY A 569 18.87 -1.25 -3.43
CA GLY A 569 18.92 -1.78 -4.80
C GLY A 569 18.90 -3.32 -4.88
N ARG A 570 19.47 -4.00 -3.89
CA ARG A 570 19.57 -5.48 -3.84
C ARG A 570 18.60 -6.17 -2.88
N ARG A 571 17.81 -5.42 -2.09
CA ARG A 571 17.05 -5.98 -0.95
C ARG A 571 16.07 -7.09 -1.34
N LYS A 572 15.40 -6.96 -2.50
CA LYS A 572 14.39 -7.94 -2.95
C LYS A 572 15.00 -9.28 -3.35
N GLN A 573 16.31 -9.28 -3.65
CA GLN A 573 17.08 -10.46 -4.04
C GLN A 573 17.73 -11.16 -2.82
N VAL A 574 17.80 -10.49 -1.67
CA VAL A 574 18.39 -11.06 -0.44
C VAL A 574 17.51 -12.18 0.10
N ASP A 575 16.22 -11.91 0.28
CA ASP A 575 15.25 -12.87 0.78
C ASP A 575 13.87 -12.61 0.12
N PRO A 576 13.44 -13.44 -0.84
CA PRO A 576 12.16 -13.29 -1.52
C PRO A 576 10.95 -13.34 -0.56
N THR A 577 11.04 -14.12 0.52
CA THR A 577 9.97 -14.22 1.53
C THR A 577 9.88 -12.94 2.36
N MET A 578 11.02 -12.33 2.73
CA MET A 578 11.00 -11.03 3.39
C MET A 578 10.49 -9.91 2.46
N ALA A 579 10.76 -9.99 1.16
CA ALA A 579 10.19 -9.05 0.19
C ALA A 579 8.65 -9.16 0.09
N LEU A 580 8.10 -10.39 0.14
CA LEU A 580 6.65 -10.59 0.27
C LEU A 580 6.12 -9.99 1.57
N LEU A 581 6.83 -10.19 2.69
CA LEU A 581 6.46 -9.63 3.98
C LEU A 581 6.49 -8.11 4.03
N GLU A 582 7.50 -7.48 3.42
CA GLU A 582 7.58 -6.03 3.22
C GLU A 582 6.32 -5.53 2.52
N THR A 583 5.91 -6.22 1.45
CA THR A 583 4.75 -5.88 0.61
C THR A 583 3.45 -5.99 1.42
N ALA A 584 3.22 -7.10 2.13
CA ALA A 584 2.03 -7.29 2.95
C ALA A 584 1.92 -6.27 4.10
N ILE A 585 3.02 -5.91 4.75
CA ILE A 585 3.03 -4.89 5.82
C ILE A 585 2.65 -3.52 5.24
N LYS A 586 3.22 -3.14 4.09
CA LYS A 586 2.89 -1.88 3.41
C LYS A 586 1.43 -1.84 2.96
N ALA A 587 0.93 -2.91 2.34
CA ALA A 587 -0.46 -3.04 1.94
C ALA A 587 -1.43 -2.96 3.13
N THR A 588 -1.04 -3.52 4.28
CA THR A 588 -1.79 -3.43 5.54
C THR A 588 -1.96 -1.98 6.00
N ALA A 589 -0.89 -1.19 5.94
CA ALA A 589 -0.92 0.22 6.31
C ALA A 589 -1.78 1.05 5.34
N LYS A 590 -1.49 0.99 4.03
CA LYS A 590 -2.21 1.76 2.98
C LYS A 590 -3.69 1.39 2.96
N GLY A 591 -3.99 0.09 2.96
CA GLY A 591 -5.35 -0.43 2.87
C GLY A 591 -6.23 -0.05 4.06
N ALA A 592 -5.69 -0.06 5.29
CA ALA A 592 -6.46 0.27 6.48
C ALA A 592 -6.94 1.73 6.49
N ILE A 593 -6.07 2.67 6.11
CA ILE A 593 -6.44 4.09 5.97
C ILE A 593 -7.50 4.25 4.87
N GLY A 594 -7.34 3.56 3.73
CA GLY A 594 -8.35 3.58 2.67
C GLY A 594 -9.72 3.04 3.12
N LYS A 595 -9.76 2.06 4.04
CA LYS A 595 -11.00 1.47 4.54
C LYS A 595 -11.82 2.39 5.45
N LEU A 596 -11.21 3.43 6.02
CA LEU A 596 -11.88 4.43 6.87
C LEU A 596 -12.93 5.25 6.09
N ARG A 597 -12.78 5.38 4.76
CA ARG A 597 -13.76 5.98 3.84
C ARG A 597 -13.99 5.08 2.62
N GLN A 598 -14.19 3.79 2.86
CA GLN A 598 -14.40 2.85 1.77
C GLN A 598 -15.66 3.24 0.99
N ARG A 599 -15.51 3.42 -0.34
CA ARG A 599 -16.56 3.68 -1.34
C ARG A 599 -17.38 2.44 -1.70
N SER A 600 -18.56 2.66 -2.30
CA SER A 600 -19.31 1.56 -2.93
C SER A 600 -18.56 1.08 -4.17
N ARG A 601 -18.34 -0.23 -4.29
CA ARG A 601 -17.65 -0.83 -5.45
C ARG A 601 -18.67 -1.32 -6.50
N GLY A 602 -19.71 -0.54 -6.75
CA GLY A 602 -20.83 -0.93 -7.64
C GLY A 602 -21.68 -2.08 -7.09
N GLN A 603 -21.58 -2.36 -5.79
CA GLN A 603 -22.28 -3.48 -5.13
C GLN A 603 -23.78 -3.21 -4.98
N VAL A 604 -24.15 -1.93 -4.90
CA VAL A 604 -25.50 -1.44 -4.72
C VAL A 604 -25.71 -0.21 -5.61
N PRO A 605 -26.96 0.12 -5.97
CA PRO A 605 -27.27 1.38 -6.64
C PRO A 605 -26.78 2.61 -5.86
N TYR A 606 -26.68 3.74 -6.55
CA TYR A 606 -26.28 5.01 -5.95
C TYR A 606 -27.28 5.43 -4.86
N TYR A 607 -26.78 5.98 -3.74
CA TYR A 607 -27.57 6.32 -2.54
C TYR A 607 -28.19 5.15 -1.77
N GLU A 608 -27.87 3.91 -2.12
CA GLU A 608 -28.26 2.76 -1.30
C GLU A 608 -27.16 2.39 -0.28
N PRO A 609 -27.53 1.93 0.93
CA PRO A 609 -26.55 1.53 1.93
C PRO A 609 -25.73 0.32 1.46
N TYR A 610 -24.42 0.34 1.76
CA TYR A 610 -23.50 -0.74 1.41
C TYR A 610 -22.70 -1.23 2.61
N PRO A 611 -22.18 -2.49 2.61
CA PRO A 611 -21.69 -3.16 3.82
C PRO A 611 -20.56 -2.46 4.58
N ALA A 612 -19.82 -1.54 3.94
CA ALA A 612 -18.77 -0.81 4.62
C ALA A 612 -19.32 0.22 5.64
N LEU A 613 -20.53 0.73 5.41
CA LEU A 613 -21.17 1.75 6.25
C LEU A 613 -21.63 1.21 7.61
N ASP A 614 -21.75 -0.11 7.77
CA ASP A 614 -22.11 -0.75 9.04
C ASP A 614 -20.92 -0.88 10.00
N ARG A 615 -19.70 -0.64 9.52
CA ARG A 615 -18.50 -0.67 10.37
C ARG A 615 -18.41 0.63 11.16
N TRP A 616 -18.36 0.52 12.48
CA TRP A 616 -18.01 1.64 13.37
C TRP A 616 -16.64 2.29 13.10
N THR A 617 -15.72 1.59 12.43
CA THR A 617 -14.42 2.12 12.01
C THR A 617 -14.50 2.86 10.67
N TRP A 618 -15.68 2.97 10.05
CA TRP A 618 -15.90 3.84 8.91
C TRP A 618 -15.92 5.29 9.43
N ARG A 619 -14.77 5.94 9.35
CA ARG A 619 -14.46 7.26 9.93
C ARG A 619 -13.80 8.14 8.87
N PRO A 620 -14.59 8.73 7.96
CA PRO A 620 -14.07 9.52 6.85
C PRO A 620 -13.27 10.74 7.31
N ASP A 621 -13.65 11.32 8.45
CA ASP A 621 -12.96 12.43 9.11
C ASP A 621 -11.52 12.05 9.53
N ILE A 622 -11.32 10.85 10.07
CA ILE A 622 -9.99 10.33 10.44
C ILE A 622 -9.14 10.13 9.19
N ARG A 623 -9.70 9.57 8.11
CA ARG A 623 -8.98 9.42 6.84
C ARG A 623 -8.53 10.78 6.32
N ALA A 624 -9.45 11.74 6.27
CA ALA A 624 -9.17 13.08 5.77
C ALA A 624 -8.07 13.78 6.58
N ALA A 625 -8.10 13.68 7.92
CA ALA A 625 -7.05 14.21 8.77
C ALA A 625 -5.68 13.57 8.51
N VAL A 626 -5.61 12.26 8.25
CA VAL A 626 -4.35 11.58 7.91
C VAL A 626 -3.80 12.09 6.56
N LEU A 627 -4.66 12.25 5.56
CA LEU A 627 -4.26 12.73 4.24
C LEU A 627 -3.84 14.21 4.26
N ALA A 628 -4.58 15.05 4.98
CA ALA A 628 -4.21 16.43 5.26
C ALA A 628 -2.84 16.53 5.94
N ASN A 629 -2.61 15.71 6.97
CA ASN A 629 -1.33 15.70 7.69
C ASN A 629 -0.17 15.18 6.80
N GLN A 630 -0.45 14.23 5.90
CA GLN A 630 0.54 13.77 4.91
C GLN A 630 0.90 14.90 3.93
N ARG A 631 -0.09 15.56 3.33
CA ARG A 631 0.11 16.61 2.33
C ARG A 631 0.81 17.84 2.89
N THR A 632 0.37 18.32 4.06
CA THR A 632 1.02 19.45 4.75
C THR A 632 2.41 19.09 5.28
N GLY A 633 2.59 17.85 5.75
CA GLY A 633 3.90 17.27 6.09
C GLY A 633 4.89 17.29 4.94
N LEU A 634 4.43 16.84 3.76
CA LEU A 634 5.20 16.84 2.52
C LEU A 634 5.52 18.28 2.08
N HIS A 635 4.52 19.16 2.01
CA HIS A 635 4.71 20.55 1.59
C HIS A 635 5.71 21.31 2.48
N ARG A 636 5.67 21.08 3.81
CA ARG A 636 6.66 21.67 4.73
C ARG A 636 8.09 21.30 4.38
N LYS A 637 8.33 20.06 3.90
CA LYS A 637 9.65 19.63 3.44
C LYS A 637 10.01 20.22 2.08
N LEU A 638 9.05 20.38 1.16
CA LEU A 638 9.26 21.08 -0.11
C LEU A 638 9.72 22.52 0.13
N MET A 639 8.97 23.28 0.94
CA MET A 639 9.31 24.68 1.28
C MET A 639 10.72 24.81 1.87
N LYS A 640 11.12 23.88 2.75
CA LYS A 640 12.47 23.85 3.32
C LYS A 640 13.55 23.45 2.31
N THR A 641 13.23 22.57 1.38
CA THR A 641 14.14 22.12 0.32
C THR A 641 14.39 23.26 -0.67
N ALA A 642 13.33 23.94 -1.12
CA ALA A 642 13.41 25.15 -1.94
C ALA A 642 14.21 26.25 -1.24
N ALA A 643 13.92 26.58 0.02
CA ALA A 643 14.65 27.62 0.74
C ALA A 643 16.14 27.31 0.98
N ALA A 644 16.49 26.01 1.09
CA ALA A 644 17.85 25.57 1.34
C ALA A 644 18.73 25.60 0.08
N ALA A 645 18.18 25.23 -1.08
CA ALA A 645 18.98 24.98 -2.28
C ALA A 645 18.35 25.44 -3.61
N ASP A 646 17.29 26.24 -3.55
CA ASP A 646 16.52 26.70 -4.72
C ASP A 646 16.06 25.54 -5.63
N LEU A 647 15.72 24.42 -4.98
CA LEU A 647 15.35 23.18 -5.62
C LEU A 647 13.84 22.94 -5.51
N TYR A 648 13.18 22.85 -6.66
CA TYR A 648 11.73 22.72 -6.76
C TYR A 648 11.32 21.40 -7.44
N PRO A 649 10.22 20.78 -7.01
CA PRO A 649 9.70 19.60 -7.69
C PRO A 649 9.09 19.98 -9.05
N VAL A 650 9.11 19.04 -10.00
CA VAL A 650 8.41 19.15 -11.29
C VAL A 650 7.13 18.31 -11.33
N ALA A 651 7.08 17.25 -10.52
CA ALA A 651 5.90 16.41 -10.37
C ALA A 651 5.85 15.75 -8.99
N ILE A 652 4.64 15.49 -8.50
CA ILE A 652 4.37 14.77 -7.25
C ILE A 652 3.20 13.81 -7.48
N GLY A 653 3.46 12.51 -7.38
CA GLY A 653 2.44 11.46 -7.41
C GLY A 653 2.31 10.82 -6.03
N THR A 654 1.25 11.17 -5.28
CA THR A 654 1.01 10.75 -3.89
C THR A 654 2.11 11.16 -2.91
N ASP A 655 3.21 10.42 -2.90
CA ASP A 655 4.39 10.54 -2.05
C ASP A 655 5.72 10.41 -2.80
N ALA A 656 5.66 10.16 -4.12
CA ALA A 656 6.79 10.18 -5.04
C ALA A 656 6.98 11.61 -5.58
N ILE A 657 8.17 12.17 -5.37
CA ILE A 657 8.51 13.55 -5.74
C ILE A 657 9.63 13.53 -6.77
N VAL A 658 9.39 14.18 -7.91
CA VAL A 658 10.32 14.25 -9.04
C VAL A 658 11.09 15.57 -8.99
N TYR A 659 12.41 15.49 -8.97
CA TYR A 659 13.30 16.65 -9.07
C TYR A 659 14.19 16.55 -10.31
N PRO A 660 14.46 17.68 -11.00
CA PRO A 660 15.54 17.76 -11.97
C PRO A 660 16.89 17.63 -11.27
N SER A 661 17.84 16.96 -11.90
CA SER A 661 19.14 16.67 -11.30
C SER A 661 20.29 16.59 -12.31
N PRO A 662 21.49 17.06 -11.95
CA PRO A 662 22.68 16.91 -12.77
C PRO A 662 23.18 15.45 -12.81
N GLY A 663 22.81 14.64 -11.82
CA GLY A 663 23.22 13.24 -11.69
C GLY A 663 22.02 12.30 -11.47
N PRO A 664 22.22 10.98 -11.57
CA PRO A 664 21.13 10.02 -11.54
C PRO A 664 20.69 9.58 -10.13
N SER A 665 21.32 10.08 -9.06
CA SER A 665 21.10 9.61 -7.69
C SER A 665 20.34 10.65 -6.84
N PRO A 666 19.56 10.22 -5.83
CA PRO A 666 19.05 11.14 -4.82
C PRO A 666 20.14 11.94 -4.09
N LEU A 667 21.39 11.47 -4.07
CA LEU A 667 22.52 12.21 -3.51
C LEU A 667 22.86 13.47 -4.33
N ASP A 668 22.52 13.48 -5.62
CA ASP A 668 22.71 14.60 -6.55
C ASP A 668 21.54 15.61 -6.48
N VAL A 669 20.52 15.30 -5.66
CA VAL A 669 19.30 16.11 -5.48
C VAL A 669 19.23 16.68 -4.07
N LEU A 670 19.41 15.84 -3.06
CA LEU A 670 19.07 16.21 -1.70
C LEU A 670 20.05 17.25 -1.13
N PRO A 671 19.55 18.40 -0.63
CA PRO A 671 20.40 19.50 -0.21
C PRO A 671 21.21 19.16 1.04
N ARG A 672 22.44 19.67 1.08
CA ARG A 672 23.38 19.50 2.18
C ARG A 672 23.82 20.83 2.77
N THR A 673 24.19 20.78 4.04
CA THR A 673 24.93 21.84 4.73
C THR A 673 26.37 21.93 4.23
N GLU A 674 27.07 23.01 4.57
CA GLU A 674 28.50 23.18 4.23
C GLU A 674 29.36 22.06 4.84
N GLU A 675 28.97 21.50 5.99
CA GLU A 675 29.64 20.35 6.60
C GLU A 675 29.26 19.00 5.96
N GLY A 676 28.53 19.00 4.84
CA GLY A 676 28.13 17.80 4.09
C GLY A 676 26.99 17.00 4.72
N LYS A 677 26.39 17.47 5.82
CA LYS A 677 25.24 16.82 6.46
C LYS A 677 23.93 17.15 5.73
N PRO A 678 22.91 16.27 5.75
CA PRO A 678 21.59 16.58 5.19
C PRO A 678 21.02 17.88 5.77
N ALA A 679 20.49 18.75 4.91
CA ALA A 679 19.96 20.04 5.32
C ALA A 679 18.83 19.89 6.38
N PRO A 680 18.77 20.75 7.41
CA PRO A 680 17.77 20.62 8.46
C PRO A 680 16.33 20.75 7.96
N GLY A 681 15.52 19.71 8.22
CA GLY A 681 14.09 19.70 7.92
C GLY A 681 13.70 19.48 6.46
N THR A 682 14.67 19.24 5.57
CA THR A 682 14.44 18.76 4.19
C THR A 682 14.21 17.24 4.18
N PHE A 683 14.08 16.65 3.00
CA PHE A 683 14.02 15.20 2.84
C PHE A 683 15.36 14.55 3.23
N ARG A 684 15.28 13.36 3.83
CA ARG A 684 16.45 12.58 4.27
C ARG A 684 16.33 11.16 3.75
N LEU A 685 17.43 10.62 3.22
CA LEU A 685 17.50 9.21 2.86
C LEU A 685 17.46 8.35 4.11
N GLY A 686 16.78 7.21 4.01
CA GLY A 686 16.79 6.19 5.04
C GLY A 686 15.51 5.37 5.06
N VAL A 687 15.57 4.23 5.73
CA VAL A 687 14.47 3.25 5.74
C VAL A 687 13.30 3.67 6.63
N SER A 688 13.46 4.61 7.54
CA SER A 688 12.40 4.94 8.51
C SER A 688 11.15 5.53 7.85
N PRO A 689 9.93 5.22 8.32
CA PRO A 689 8.72 5.87 7.82
C PRO A 689 8.81 7.40 7.87
N GLY A 690 8.48 8.05 6.76
CA GLY A 690 8.63 9.50 6.56
C GLY A 690 10.00 9.96 6.08
N MET A 691 11.02 9.10 6.02
CA MET A 691 12.25 9.33 5.23
C MET A 691 12.01 8.94 3.77
N VAL A 692 12.93 9.33 2.88
CA VAL A 692 12.84 9.01 1.46
C VAL A 692 13.76 7.86 1.04
N LYS A 693 13.40 7.19 -0.05
CA LYS A 693 14.24 6.25 -0.78
C LYS A 693 14.31 6.66 -2.26
N HIS A 694 15.23 6.08 -3.00
CA HIS A 694 15.24 6.16 -4.46
C HIS A 694 14.11 5.30 -5.04
N GLN A 695 13.20 5.92 -5.79
CA GLN A 695 12.19 5.18 -6.53
C GLN A 695 12.65 4.85 -7.95
N GLY A 696 13.35 5.76 -8.60
CA GLY A 696 13.78 5.62 -9.99
C GLY A 696 14.41 6.90 -10.52
N THR A 697 15.04 6.76 -11.68
CA THR A 697 15.64 7.88 -12.42
C THR A 697 15.36 7.68 -13.90
N GLN A 698 15.04 8.77 -14.60
CA GLN A 698 14.99 8.82 -16.06
C GLN A 698 15.77 10.03 -16.57
N THR A 699 16.00 10.09 -17.88
CA THR A 699 16.59 11.29 -18.49
C THR A 699 15.52 12.36 -18.71
N THR A 700 15.94 13.63 -18.73
CA THR A 700 15.04 14.74 -19.10
C THR A 700 14.49 14.56 -20.52
N LEU A 701 15.34 14.08 -21.45
CA LEU A 701 14.94 13.77 -22.82
C LEU A 701 13.85 12.68 -22.91
N TRP A 702 13.93 11.67 -22.04
CA TRP A 702 12.87 10.66 -21.95
C TRP A 702 11.54 11.30 -21.53
N ALA A 703 11.55 12.21 -20.54
CA ALA A 703 10.33 12.87 -20.09
C ALA A 703 9.73 13.77 -21.19
N GLU A 704 10.56 14.55 -21.88
CA GLU A 704 10.12 15.35 -23.03
C GLU A 704 9.50 14.49 -24.13
N SER A 705 10.11 13.35 -24.47
CA SER A 705 9.54 12.38 -25.42
C SER A 705 8.16 11.88 -24.96
N GLN A 706 7.97 11.63 -23.67
CA GLN A 706 6.65 11.23 -23.14
C GLN A 706 5.62 12.37 -23.25
N PHE A 707 6.02 13.62 -23.00
CA PHE A 707 5.14 14.78 -23.15
C PHE A 707 4.77 15.05 -24.61
N GLU A 708 5.72 14.92 -25.53
CA GLU A 708 5.49 15.05 -26.97
C GLU A 708 4.53 13.98 -27.48
N GLU A 709 4.74 12.71 -27.11
CA GLU A 709 3.86 11.59 -27.50
C GLU A 709 2.41 11.79 -27.03
N ARG A 710 2.20 12.36 -25.84
CA ARG A 710 0.86 12.64 -25.32
C ARG A 710 0.30 14.00 -25.75
N GLY A 711 1.14 14.90 -26.26
CA GLY A 711 0.79 16.26 -26.64
C GLY A 711 0.52 17.21 -25.47
N CYS A 712 0.86 16.82 -24.23
CA CYS A 712 0.75 17.67 -23.04
C CYS A 712 1.63 17.17 -21.89
N VAL A 713 1.92 18.06 -20.93
CA VAL A 713 2.52 17.69 -19.66
C VAL A 713 1.50 16.93 -18.81
N PHE A 714 1.95 15.84 -18.19
CA PHE A 714 1.17 15.05 -17.26
C PHE A 714 2.08 14.52 -16.14
N ASN A 715 1.49 14.01 -15.07
CA ASN A 715 2.26 13.53 -13.93
C ASN A 715 3.03 12.24 -14.27
N ILE A 716 4.35 12.37 -14.40
CA ILE A 716 5.28 11.26 -14.76
C ILE A 716 5.84 10.52 -13.55
N ALA A 717 5.54 10.94 -12.31
CA ALA A 717 6.13 10.38 -11.10
C ALA A 717 5.99 8.84 -11.03
N ASN A 718 4.85 8.33 -11.50
CA ASN A 718 4.49 6.92 -11.40
C ASN A 718 5.08 6.05 -12.52
N LEU A 719 5.60 6.69 -13.57
CA LEU A 719 6.28 6.05 -14.69
C LEU A 719 7.77 5.87 -14.43
N ILE A 720 8.36 6.68 -13.55
CA ILE A 720 9.79 6.61 -13.21
C ILE A 720 9.97 5.64 -12.03
N LYS A 721 10.40 4.42 -12.33
CA LYS A 721 10.64 3.35 -11.34
C LYS A 721 11.95 2.61 -11.67
N THR A 722 12.68 2.16 -10.65
CA THR A 722 13.86 1.29 -10.79
C THR A 722 13.52 -0.12 -11.29
N ASP A 723 12.25 -0.53 -11.20
CA ASP A 723 11.77 -1.88 -11.49
C ASP A 723 10.52 -1.75 -12.38
N GLN A 724 10.64 -2.15 -13.66
CA GLN A 724 9.57 -2.03 -14.66
C GLN A 724 8.36 -2.93 -14.34
N SER A 725 8.53 -3.93 -13.46
CA SER A 725 7.43 -4.81 -12.99
C SER A 725 6.45 -4.13 -12.01
N ALA A 726 6.76 -2.92 -11.53
CA ALA A 726 5.94 -2.21 -10.55
C ALA A 726 4.89 -1.27 -11.19
N GLY A 727 4.61 -1.41 -12.48
CA GLY A 727 3.59 -0.67 -13.20
C GLY A 727 2.23 -1.36 -13.09
N GLU A 728 1.39 -0.89 -12.16
CA GLU A 728 -0.08 -0.98 -12.11
C GLU A 728 -0.55 -1.22 -10.66
N GLY A 729 -0.62 -0.16 -9.87
CA GLY A 729 -1.16 -0.26 -8.52
C GLY A 729 -1.13 1.02 -7.69
N GLU A 730 -1.14 2.19 -8.33
CA GLU A 730 -1.37 3.44 -7.61
C GLU A 730 -2.84 3.75 -7.43
#